data_AF-B4KQA8-F1
#
_entry.id   AF-B4KQA8-F1
#
_cell.length_a   1.000
_cell.length_b   1.000
_cell.length_c   1.000
_cell.angle_alpha   90.00
_cell.angle_beta   90.00
_cell.angle_gamma   90.00
#
_symmetry.space_group_name_H-M   'P 1'
#
loop_
_entity.id
_entity.type
_entity.pdbx_description
1 polymer ?
#
loop_
_entity_poly.entity_id
_entity_poly.type
_entity_poly.pdbx_seq_one_letter_code
_entity_poly.pdbx_strand_id
1 'polypeptide(L)'
;MAKTNLCGALCLVLLSAIGYVQADLDVCLEDLGCLHGTLMPDSRQEQFEAFMGIPFAKPPIGELRFKNPVAAGAWTGILDASAPRSHCLQKNYFMSGWLVSGEEDCLYLNVYRPQGNAGPLPVMVYFHFGGFFIGSASPLAIGPEFLMDTQQVVLVTVSYRLGPFGFLSTGDAHMSGNFGLKDQRLALQWVQRHISAFGGNPNLVTLFGHSAGGISSHLHMLSPSSNGLFHRAMSLSGTVMIVATLPDNPLEQARQLAERLGVADAKTLDTQALATALRAMDANDLLKASDVLKQWNKLPQINYGVVVEQPDAPEPFITEYPITAHQAGPINQVPWLLSTTSRVGEGAFFLMEIYTTPQLLKEFNENFLELFGLMLYLPKGYGKETVQEILEIYGVKEMQLNENTLVDIAGILGDFMFNYPVYVCAASYTEYSKEPVSIYSFEYTSNNTFAAILGGGLVKEELGACHMDDGVHTLKMSTLFPDFPQDSENAKVAKRMTSLLVEFAKNGVLPDDTHLQPCKSEEFKDDEICNYFVMGKLDGAYHEAVEKRVDKRALALWKKLYLQTITNHLGSDMIHAGFTLPLWSMLLLLLLLGFGQSTPSIAVAQKALIVCGGSLGCLKGIYMTGYQIKRFEAFLGIPYALPPVGKLRFSNPKVMPKLRGIYNASVAKPDCIQKNYLLPTPLIYGEEDCLYLNVYRPERRSRQPLPVMVYIHGGGFFSGSAGPQLTGPEYFMDTGEVILVSMAYRLGALGFLSTQDSAVPGNFGLKDQQLALRWVQRHIKFFGGDPRRVTIFGQSAGGVATHLHMLSSRSAGLFQQVISMSGTANVPFAIEQEPLQQARRTAELCQVENAQNLSTPKLARALRAVDVQTLLNAGDGLKFWNVDHMSNYRPVVEPSSEDAFLAVHPKQLLSEGSYQQVPWLLGTVPQEGAVRVVNIMENVTLRQDFNARFDELLQELLELPKEFSAEQLAQTMQLVIEKYFRNIHELNEQTVQGFLDLISDRGFKQPLYNAIWQHLSPAHASQQPLYLYSFNYQGPLSYASVFTSANVGQKYGVVHCDDLIYLFRSPMLFPDFERNSTEARVVESLVGYFVHFAKFGKPRNAETLMRCTESILESRPEGICDHHVFDNAPNDPKQFEVNVLQNFRSTSAKFWNDILGESKRY
;
A
#
# COMPACT_ATOMS: atom_id res chain seq x y z
N MET A 1 -25.48 -41.13 53.95
CA MET A 1 -25.09 -39.96 54.76
C MET A 1 -23.76 -39.40 54.24
N ALA A 2 -23.48 -38.12 54.50
CA ALA A 2 -22.19 -37.42 54.51
C ALA A 2 -20.92 -37.95 53.77
N LYS A 3 -20.36 -37.06 52.93
CA LYS A 3 -18.93 -36.65 52.83
C LYS A 3 -17.83 -37.61 52.30
N THR A 4 -17.50 -37.43 51.02
CA THR A 4 -16.17 -36.98 50.48
C THR A 4 -14.85 -37.46 51.12
N ASN A 5 -13.95 -38.06 50.33
CA ASN A 5 -12.70 -37.39 49.87
C ASN A 5 -11.81 -38.15 48.85
N LEU A 6 -11.25 -37.35 47.91
CA LEU A 6 -9.94 -37.42 47.19
C LEU A 6 -9.30 -38.71 46.61
N CYS A 7 -9.12 -38.66 45.27
CA CYS A 7 -7.88 -38.88 44.48
C CYS A 7 -7.11 -40.23 44.39
N GLY A 8 -7.03 -40.73 43.16
CA GLY A 8 -5.84 -41.39 42.55
C GLY A 8 -5.90 -42.91 42.35
N ALA A 9 -5.23 -43.53 41.36
CA ALA A 9 -4.61 -43.01 40.12
C ALA A 9 -4.27 -44.18 39.15
N LEU A 10 -4.20 -43.92 37.83
CA LEU A 10 -3.52 -44.66 36.73
C LEU A 10 -3.54 -46.21 36.69
N CYS A 11 -3.97 -46.82 35.57
CA CYS A 11 -3.09 -47.18 34.42
C CYS A 11 -3.77 -48.10 33.37
N LEU A 12 -3.61 -47.79 32.06
CA LEU A 12 -3.61 -48.72 30.88
C LEU A 12 -4.93 -49.53 30.60
N VAL A 13 -5.42 -49.83 29.39
CA VAL A 13 -5.09 -49.58 27.96
C VAL A 13 -6.31 -50.08 27.10
N LEU A 14 -6.64 -49.79 25.83
CA LEU A 14 -6.11 -48.99 24.68
C LEU A 14 -7.32 -48.51 23.79
N LEU A 15 -7.04 -47.68 22.77
CA LEU A 15 -7.72 -47.55 21.46
C LEU A 15 -9.27 -47.58 21.35
N SER A 16 -9.88 -46.41 21.14
CA SER A 16 -9.98 -45.83 19.78
C SER A 16 -10.20 -44.31 19.85
N ALA A 17 -9.49 -43.56 19.00
CA ALA A 17 -9.61 -42.10 18.93
C ALA A 17 -9.38 -41.64 17.48
N ILE A 18 -10.28 -40.80 16.96
CA ILE A 18 -10.06 -40.04 15.73
C ILE A 18 -9.55 -38.68 16.18
N GLY A 19 -8.24 -38.49 16.12
CA GLY A 19 -7.60 -37.22 16.45
C GLY A 19 -7.61 -36.29 15.26
N TYR A 20 -8.15 -35.08 15.41
CA TYR A 20 -7.66 -33.95 14.64
C TYR A 20 -6.25 -33.66 15.11
N VAL A 21 -5.26 -34.15 14.36
CA VAL A 21 -3.88 -33.73 14.52
C VAL A 21 -3.81 -32.26 14.09
N GLN A 22 -3.49 -31.38 15.03
CA GLN A 22 -3.09 -30.02 14.69
C GLN A 22 -1.83 -30.16 13.82
N ALA A 23 -1.92 -29.76 12.55
CA ALA A 23 -0.82 -29.90 11.60
C ALA A 23 0.42 -29.18 12.13
N ASP A 24 1.54 -29.89 12.15
CA ASP A 24 2.82 -29.33 12.57
C ASP A 24 3.40 -28.52 11.40
N LEU A 25 3.37 -27.19 11.54
CA LEU A 25 3.85 -26.25 10.54
C LEU A 25 5.33 -25.89 10.74
N ASP A 26 6.05 -26.63 11.59
CA ASP A 26 7.50 -26.51 11.72
C ASP A 26 8.21 -27.24 10.57
N VAL A 27 8.97 -26.51 9.75
CA VAL A 27 9.86 -27.06 8.73
C VAL A 27 11.30 -26.85 9.16
N CYS A 28 12.07 -27.92 9.32
CA CYS A 28 13.47 -27.88 9.74
C CYS A 28 14.43 -28.01 8.55
N LEU A 29 15.29 -27.00 8.38
CA LEU A 29 16.32 -26.94 7.34
C LEU A 29 17.68 -27.28 7.95
N GLU A 30 18.33 -28.32 7.41
CA GLU A 30 19.52 -28.98 8.01
C GLU A 30 20.63 -28.01 8.45
N ASP A 31 21.00 -27.05 7.58
CA ASP A 31 22.07 -26.06 7.84
C ASP A 31 21.59 -24.72 8.42
N LEU A 32 20.28 -24.47 8.52
CA LEU A 32 19.73 -23.14 8.85
C LEU A 32 18.88 -23.09 10.14
N GLY A 33 18.27 -24.21 10.53
CA GLY A 33 17.35 -24.28 11.67
C GLY A 33 15.88 -24.49 11.23
N CYS A 34 14.98 -24.51 12.21
CA CYS A 34 13.55 -24.71 11.97
C CYS A 34 12.79 -23.39 11.81
N LEU A 35 11.72 -23.38 11.03
CA LEU A 35 10.85 -22.23 10.83
C LEU A 35 9.37 -22.65 10.92
N HIS A 36 8.53 -21.76 11.43
CA HIS A 36 7.08 -22.00 11.60
C HIS A 36 6.31 -21.27 10.51
N GLY A 37 5.52 -22.00 9.73
CA GLY A 37 4.65 -21.44 8.70
C GLY A 37 3.33 -20.88 9.24
N THR A 38 2.43 -20.60 8.30
CA THR A 38 1.01 -20.29 8.56
C THR A 38 0.12 -20.97 7.53
N LEU A 39 -1.19 -20.89 7.72
CA LEU A 39 -2.18 -21.33 6.74
C LEU A 39 -2.81 -20.10 6.07
N MET A 40 -2.91 -20.12 4.76
CA MET A 40 -3.54 -19.07 3.95
C MET A 40 -4.71 -19.67 3.13
N PRO A 41 -5.80 -18.90 2.90
CA PRO A 41 -6.88 -19.32 2.01
C PRO A 41 -6.48 -19.14 0.54
N ASP A 42 -6.79 -20.11 -0.31
CA ASP A 42 -6.80 -19.93 -1.77
C ASP A 42 -8.07 -19.20 -2.24
N SER A 43 -8.26 -19.05 -3.56
CA SER A 43 -9.44 -18.33 -4.05
C SER A 43 -10.75 -19.04 -3.68
N ARG A 44 -10.72 -20.38 -3.54
CA ARG A 44 -11.85 -21.25 -3.20
C ARG A 44 -12.10 -21.33 -1.69
N GLN A 45 -11.28 -20.66 -0.87
CA GLN A 45 -11.28 -20.69 0.59
C GLN A 45 -10.85 -22.04 1.20
N GLU A 46 -10.20 -22.91 0.42
CA GLU A 46 -9.43 -24.04 0.95
C GLU A 46 -8.08 -23.54 1.47
N GLN A 47 -7.42 -24.31 2.35
CA GLN A 47 -6.16 -23.87 2.98
C GLN A 47 -4.94 -24.45 2.27
N PHE A 48 -3.92 -23.60 2.10
CA PHE A 48 -2.56 -23.99 1.75
C PHE A 48 -1.57 -23.50 2.81
N GLU A 49 -0.38 -24.11 2.84
CA GLU A 49 0.66 -23.81 3.81
C GLU A 49 1.65 -22.78 3.24
N ALA A 50 1.94 -21.75 4.02
CA ALA A 50 2.72 -20.58 3.63
C ALA A 50 3.88 -20.33 4.60
N PHE A 51 5.09 -20.15 4.05
CA PHE A 51 6.32 -19.94 4.80
C PHE A 51 7.00 -18.69 4.23
N MET A 52 6.78 -17.55 4.87
CA MET A 52 7.10 -16.22 4.35
C MET A 52 8.30 -15.59 5.06
N GLY A 53 8.98 -14.67 4.38
CA GLY A 53 10.05 -13.89 4.99
C GLY A 53 11.32 -14.68 5.35
N ILE A 54 11.61 -15.77 4.63
CA ILE A 54 12.75 -16.66 4.88
C ILE A 54 14.03 -16.00 4.33
N PRO A 55 15.08 -15.76 5.15
CA PRO A 55 16.31 -15.14 4.67
C PRO A 55 17.14 -16.14 3.86
N PHE A 56 17.39 -15.85 2.59
CA PHE A 56 18.34 -16.64 1.77
C PHE A 56 19.74 -16.01 1.74
N ALA A 57 19.83 -14.69 1.97
CA ALA A 57 21.08 -13.95 2.08
C ALA A 57 21.18 -13.16 3.39
N LYS A 58 22.38 -12.64 3.68
CA LYS A 58 22.61 -11.61 4.70
C LYS A 58 22.13 -10.24 4.18
N PRO A 59 21.68 -9.33 5.06
CA PRO A 59 21.27 -7.99 4.68
C PRO A 59 22.39 -7.28 3.88
N PRO A 60 22.14 -6.82 2.63
CA PRO A 60 23.16 -6.24 1.75
C PRO A 60 23.49 -4.77 2.10
N ILE A 61 23.59 -4.47 3.39
CA ILE A 61 23.73 -3.12 3.96
C ILE A 61 25.20 -2.75 4.24
N GLY A 62 25.50 -1.45 4.19
CA GLY A 62 26.82 -0.90 4.52
C GLY A 62 27.94 -1.54 3.69
N GLU A 63 28.83 -2.29 4.33
CA GLU A 63 29.90 -3.02 3.64
C GLU A 63 29.43 -4.13 2.70
N LEU A 64 28.17 -4.58 2.76
CA LEU A 64 27.61 -5.52 1.78
C LEU A 64 26.85 -4.82 0.63
N ARG A 65 26.71 -3.49 0.69
CA ARG A 65 26.14 -2.70 -0.41
C ARG A 65 27.07 -2.77 -1.61
N PHE A 66 26.50 -2.96 -2.80
CA PHE A 66 27.24 -3.09 -4.06
C PHE A 66 28.33 -4.19 -4.01
N LYS A 67 28.00 -5.35 -3.42
CA LYS A 67 28.79 -6.58 -3.46
C LYS A 67 27.86 -7.78 -3.72
N ASN A 68 28.43 -8.90 -4.17
CA ASN A 68 27.70 -10.17 -4.29
C ASN A 68 26.99 -10.51 -2.97
N PRO A 69 25.79 -11.10 -3.02
CA PRO A 69 25.10 -11.50 -1.80
C PRO A 69 25.86 -12.62 -1.10
N VAL A 70 25.82 -12.61 0.22
CA VAL A 70 26.41 -13.66 1.06
C VAL A 70 25.28 -14.49 1.63
N ALA A 71 25.35 -15.82 1.52
CA ALA A 71 24.35 -16.74 2.06
C ALA A 71 23.98 -16.43 3.52
N ALA A 72 22.69 -16.54 3.85
CA ALA A 72 22.22 -16.47 5.22
C ALA A 72 22.91 -17.52 6.10
N GLY A 73 23.09 -17.22 7.38
CA GLY A 73 23.57 -18.18 8.38
C GLY A 73 22.40 -18.73 9.19
N ALA A 74 22.63 -19.85 9.88
CA ALA A 74 21.65 -20.44 10.78
C ALA A 74 21.13 -19.46 11.84
N TRP A 75 19.84 -19.56 12.13
CA TRP A 75 19.16 -18.80 13.18
C TRP A 75 19.00 -19.60 14.47
N THR A 76 18.78 -18.91 15.59
CA THR A 76 18.65 -19.55 16.91
C THR A 76 17.18 -19.74 17.30
N GLY A 77 16.75 -20.98 17.51
CA GLY A 77 15.36 -21.32 17.80
C GLY A 77 14.55 -21.57 16.53
N ILE A 78 13.24 -21.38 16.62
CA ILE A 78 12.34 -21.46 15.46
C ILE A 78 12.19 -20.04 14.89
N LEU A 79 12.42 -19.89 13.59
CA LEU A 79 12.17 -18.65 12.86
C LEU A 79 10.65 -18.52 12.62
N ASP A 80 10.08 -17.39 13.03
CA ASP A 80 8.73 -17.03 12.64
C ASP A 80 8.70 -16.67 11.14
N ALA A 81 8.00 -17.50 10.36
CA ALA A 81 7.77 -17.35 8.94
C ALA A 81 6.25 -17.23 8.62
N SER A 82 5.45 -16.76 9.57
CA SER A 82 4.00 -16.57 9.37
C SER A 82 3.65 -15.29 8.59
N ALA A 83 4.63 -14.44 8.25
CA ALA A 83 4.41 -13.12 7.63
C ALA A 83 5.54 -12.72 6.66
N PRO A 84 5.24 -11.95 5.60
CA PRO A 84 6.23 -11.49 4.63
C PRO A 84 7.14 -10.38 5.20
N ARG A 85 8.29 -10.18 4.55
CA ARG A 85 9.25 -9.10 4.86
C ARG A 85 9.08 -7.92 3.91
N SER A 86 9.75 -6.80 4.24
CA SER A 86 9.77 -5.59 3.40
C SER A 86 10.35 -5.89 2.01
N HIS A 87 9.83 -5.20 0.99
CA HIS A 87 10.40 -5.23 -0.36
C HIS A 87 11.70 -4.43 -0.45
N CYS A 88 12.50 -4.70 -1.49
CA CYS A 88 13.76 -4.01 -1.69
C CYS A 88 13.56 -2.52 -1.99
N LEU A 89 14.46 -1.68 -1.45
CA LEU A 89 14.43 -0.23 -1.59
C LEU A 89 14.32 0.21 -3.05
N GLN A 90 13.23 0.90 -3.38
CA GLN A 90 12.77 1.15 -4.75
C GLN A 90 12.03 2.47 -4.90
N LYS A 91 11.92 2.95 -6.15
CA LYS A 91 11.16 4.14 -6.53
C LYS A 91 10.34 3.82 -7.78
N ASN A 92 9.03 4.06 -7.72
CA ASN A 92 8.16 3.82 -8.87
C ASN A 92 8.38 4.90 -9.95
N TYR A 93 8.47 4.44 -11.20
CA TYR A 93 8.52 5.28 -12.39
C TYR A 93 7.40 4.95 -13.40
N PHE A 94 6.61 3.89 -13.19
CA PHE A 94 5.46 3.61 -14.05
C PHE A 94 4.25 4.47 -13.67
N MET A 95 4.02 4.70 -12.37
CA MET A 95 2.95 5.54 -11.83
C MET A 95 3.49 6.78 -11.11
N SER A 96 2.94 7.94 -11.43
CA SER A 96 3.22 9.21 -10.73
C SER A 96 2.81 9.20 -9.24
N GLY A 97 3.40 10.11 -8.45
CA GLY A 97 3.07 10.34 -7.04
C GLY A 97 3.71 9.37 -6.02
N TRP A 98 4.07 8.14 -6.44
CA TRP A 98 4.64 7.14 -5.54
C TRP A 98 6.05 7.49 -5.04
N LEU A 99 6.28 7.31 -3.74
CA LEU A 99 7.54 7.64 -3.06
C LEU A 99 8.58 6.52 -3.14
N VAL A 100 9.80 6.85 -2.69
CA VAL A 100 10.80 5.85 -2.29
C VAL A 100 10.21 4.99 -1.16
N SER A 101 10.27 3.67 -1.31
CA SER A 101 9.74 2.70 -0.33
C SER A 101 10.57 1.42 -0.31
N GLY A 102 10.34 0.57 0.70
CA GLY A 102 11.14 -0.65 0.91
C GLY A 102 12.37 -0.40 1.78
N GLU A 103 13.16 -1.45 2.01
CA GLU A 103 14.40 -1.40 2.79
C GLU A 103 15.58 -2.04 2.02
N GLU A 104 16.82 -1.75 2.43
CA GLU A 104 17.99 -2.48 1.90
C GLU A 104 18.05 -3.92 2.45
N ASP A 105 17.54 -4.16 3.66
CA ASP A 105 17.39 -5.50 4.24
C ASP A 105 16.13 -6.16 3.67
N CYS A 106 16.28 -6.79 2.50
CA CYS A 106 15.16 -7.28 1.70
C CYS A 106 15.38 -8.64 1.03
N LEU A 107 16.51 -9.32 1.27
CA LEU A 107 16.87 -10.57 0.59
C LEU A 107 16.23 -11.80 1.23
N TYR A 108 14.91 -11.81 1.12
CA TYR A 108 13.99 -12.83 1.61
C TYR A 108 13.23 -13.49 0.46
N LEU A 109 12.84 -14.74 0.68
CA LEU A 109 11.92 -15.47 -0.19
C LEU A 109 10.74 -16.02 0.63
N ASN A 110 9.67 -16.39 -0.07
CA ASN A 110 8.52 -17.07 0.50
C ASN A 110 8.31 -18.40 -0.24
N VAL A 111 7.84 -19.43 0.47
CA VAL A 111 7.49 -20.75 -0.07
C VAL A 111 6.03 -21.04 0.24
N TYR A 112 5.27 -21.51 -0.73
CA TYR A 112 3.85 -21.88 -0.61
C TYR A 112 3.63 -23.29 -1.15
N ARG A 113 2.88 -24.13 -0.42
CA ARG A 113 2.60 -25.53 -0.79
C ARG A 113 1.17 -25.97 -0.45
N PRO A 114 0.61 -26.99 -1.15
CA PRO A 114 -0.68 -27.57 -0.80
C PRO A 114 -0.66 -28.23 0.59
N GLN A 115 -1.74 -28.09 1.35
CA GLN A 115 -1.82 -28.57 2.74
C GLN A 115 -1.64 -30.10 2.83
N GLY A 116 -0.83 -30.55 3.79
CA GLY A 116 -0.64 -31.97 4.11
C GLY A 116 0.08 -32.81 3.05
N ASN A 117 0.66 -32.18 2.02
CA ASN A 117 1.34 -32.91 0.94
C ASN A 117 2.81 -33.23 1.29
N ALA A 118 3.24 -34.45 0.96
CA ALA A 118 4.58 -34.98 1.26
C ALA A 118 5.30 -35.57 0.02
N GLY A 119 4.71 -35.47 -1.18
CA GLY A 119 5.34 -35.88 -2.43
C GLY A 119 6.23 -34.77 -3.01
N PRO A 120 7.30 -35.09 -3.77
CA PRO A 120 8.18 -34.10 -4.39
C PRO A 120 7.51 -33.46 -5.63
N LEU A 121 6.78 -32.37 -5.41
CA LEU A 121 6.07 -31.59 -6.44
C LEU A 121 7.02 -30.81 -7.37
N PRO A 122 6.59 -30.46 -8.60
CA PRO A 122 7.27 -29.43 -9.39
C PRO A 122 7.39 -28.13 -8.61
N VAL A 123 8.52 -27.45 -8.76
CA VAL A 123 8.79 -26.18 -8.08
C VAL A 123 8.72 -25.05 -9.10
N MET A 124 7.91 -24.02 -8.85
CA MET A 124 7.88 -22.81 -9.66
C MET A 124 8.56 -21.68 -8.87
N VAL A 125 9.61 -21.07 -9.42
CA VAL A 125 10.33 -19.94 -8.79
C VAL A 125 10.00 -18.67 -9.54
N TYR A 126 9.28 -17.76 -8.89
CA TYR A 126 8.84 -16.50 -9.44
C TYR A 126 9.85 -15.37 -9.18
N PHE A 127 10.31 -14.75 -10.26
CA PHE A 127 10.96 -13.44 -10.23
C PHE A 127 9.95 -12.36 -10.64
N HIS A 128 9.83 -11.33 -9.81
CA HIS A 128 8.81 -10.31 -10.00
C HIS A 128 9.08 -9.36 -11.18
N PHE A 129 8.00 -8.78 -11.70
CA PHE A 129 8.05 -7.70 -12.69
C PHE A 129 8.62 -6.40 -12.07
N GLY A 130 8.74 -5.34 -12.89
CA GLY A 130 9.05 -3.99 -12.39
C GLY A 130 10.27 -3.29 -12.98
N GLY A 131 10.67 -3.61 -14.22
CA GLY A 131 11.74 -2.90 -14.94
C GLY A 131 13.12 -2.92 -14.25
N PHE A 132 13.37 -3.89 -13.36
CA PHE A 132 14.52 -3.94 -12.44
C PHE A 132 14.62 -2.80 -11.41
N PHE A 133 13.63 -1.90 -11.31
CA PHE A 133 13.65 -0.75 -10.39
C PHE A 133 12.48 -0.70 -9.37
N ILE A 134 11.42 -1.49 -9.54
CA ILE A 134 10.38 -1.78 -8.52
C ILE A 134 10.08 -3.29 -8.43
N GLY A 135 9.23 -3.67 -7.46
CA GLY A 135 8.60 -4.97 -7.34
C GLY A 135 8.71 -5.57 -5.93
N SER A 136 7.99 -6.66 -5.66
CA SER A 136 7.90 -7.25 -4.32
C SER A 136 7.62 -8.75 -4.41
N ALA A 137 8.08 -9.50 -3.40
CA ALA A 137 7.71 -10.91 -3.22
C ALA A 137 6.45 -11.10 -2.33
N SER A 138 5.91 -10.02 -1.74
CA SER A 138 4.80 -10.10 -0.78
C SER A 138 3.50 -10.59 -1.44
N PRO A 139 2.72 -11.48 -0.79
CA PRO A 139 1.44 -11.97 -1.33
C PRO A 139 0.37 -10.88 -1.49
N LEU A 140 0.54 -9.70 -0.88
CA LEU A 140 -0.35 -8.56 -1.15
C LEU A 140 -0.12 -7.96 -2.55
N ALA A 141 1.10 -8.08 -3.09
CA ALA A 141 1.47 -7.60 -4.41
C ALA A 141 1.41 -8.71 -5.47
N ILE A 142 1.78 -9.94 -5.10
CA ILE A 142 1.81 -11.13 -5.98
C ILE A 142 1.32 -12.38 -5.22
N GLY A 143 0.03 -12.43 -4.96
CA GLY A 143 -0.62 -13.50 -4.20
C GLY A 143 -0.50 -14.87 -4.88
N PRO A 144 -0.17 -15.94 -4.12
CA PRO A 144 0.02 -17.29 -4.64
C PRO A 144 -1.29 -18.03 -4.97
N GLU A 145 -2.45 -17.47 -4.60
CA GLU A 145 -3.72 -18.20 -4.51
C GLU A 145 -4.09 -18.97 -5.78
N PHE A 146 -4.05 -18.33 -6.96
CA PHE A 146 -4.43 -18.97 -8.23
C PHE A 146 -3.53 -20.15 -8.64
N LEU A 147 -2.29 -20.20 -8.14
CA LEU A 147 -1.37 -21.33 -8.34
C LEU A 147 -1.55 -22.40 -7.24
N MET A 148 -1.91 -22.00 -6.02
CA MET A 148 -2.23 -22.94 -4.92
C MET A 148 -3.59 -23.64 -5.13
N ASP A 149 -4.55 -22.98 -5.78
CA ASP A 149 -5.82 -23.57 -6.26
C ASP A 149 -5.60 -24.80 -7.16
N THR A 150 -4.43 -24.91 -7.81
CA THR A 150 -4.08 -26.09 -8.63
C THR A 150 -3.72 -27.30 -7.78
N GLN A 151 -3.29 -27.10 -6.52
CA GLN A 151 -2.76 -28.09 -5.58
C GLN A 151 -1.59 -28.96 -6.10
N GLN A 152 -0.90 -28.52 -7.16
CA GLN A 152 0.01 -29.38 -7.94
C GLN A 152 1.45 -28.86 -8.07
N VAL A 153 1.81 -27.77 -7.40
CA VAL A 153 3.17 -27.19 -7.39
C VAL A 153 3.55 -26.66 -6.00
N VAL A 154 4.86 -26.54 -5.74
CA VAL A 154 5.41 -25.66 -4.71
C VAL A 154 5.82 -24.34 -5.37
N LEU A 155 5.29 -23.22 -4.91
CA LEU A 155 5.62 -21.90 -5.42
C LEU A 155 6.63 -21.21 -4.50
N VAL A 156 7.68 -20.64 -5.08
CA VAL A 156 8.68 -19.81 -4.40
C VAL A 156 8.62 -18.40 -4.99
N THR A 157 8.50 -17.37 -4.15
CA THR A 157 8.58 -15.96 -4.60
C THR A 157 9.81 -15.30 -4.00
N VAL A 158 10.57 -14.55 -4.80
CA VAL A 158 11.91 -14.05 -4.43
C VAL A 158 12.00 -12.53 -4.52
N SER A 159 12.42 -11.87 -3.45
CA SER A 159 12.86 -10.47 -3.47
C SER A 159 14.34 -10.38 -3.83
N TYR A 160 14.71 -9.47 -4.73
CA TYR A 160 16.09 -9.23 -5.17
C TYR A 160 16.38 -7.73 -5.28
N ARG A 161 17.65 -7.31 -5.18
CA ARG A 161 18.01 -5.86 -5.19
C ARG A 161 17.65 -5.17 -6.51
N LEU A 162 17.21 -3.92 -6.39
CA LEU A 162 16.63 -3.13 -7.48
C LEU A 162 17.38 -1.82 -7.73
N GLY A 163 17.16 -1.25 -8.91
CA GLY A 163 17.74 0.02 -9.35
C GLY A 163 19.26 0.06 -9.15
N PRO A 164 19.82 1.11 -8.54
CA PRO A 164 21.26 1.19 -8.35
C PRO A 164 21.78 0.09 -7.40
N PHE A 165 21.01 -0.35 -6.40
CA PHE A 165 21.44 -1.41 -5.47
C PHE A 165 21.61 -2.77 -6.14
N GLY A 166 20.79 -3.05 -7.16
CA GLY A 166 20.87 -4.28 -7.95
C GLY A 166 21.88 -4.20 -9.10
N PHE A 167 22.09 -3.02 -9.71
CA PHE A 167 22.62 -2.95 -11.07
C PHE A 167 23.67 -1.85 -11.31
N LEU A 168 23.98 -0.97 -10.35
CA LEU A 168 25.06 0.01 -10.50
C LEU A 168 26.44 -0.67 -10.58
N SER A 169 27.32 -0.18 -11.47
CA SER A 169 28.63 -0.80 -11.71
C SER A 169 29.73 0.22 -12.02
N THR A 170 30.99 -0.11 -11.69
CA THR A 170 32.20 0.59 -12.16
C THR A 170 32.77 0.01 -13.46
N GLY A 171 32.21 -1.09 -13.97
CA GLY A 171 32.76 -1.86 -15.10
C GLY A 171 33.94 -2.78 -14.72
N ASP A 172 34.26 -2.89 -13.42
CA ASP A 172 35.39 -3.66 -12.88
C ASP A 172 35.04 -4.37 -11.55
N ALA A 173 36.01 -5.10 -10.99
CA ALA A 173 35.83 -5.89 -9.78
C ALA A 173 35.51 -5.09 -8.50
N HIS A 174 35.65 -3.76 -8.46
CA HIS A 174 35.37 -2.96 -7.25
C HIS A 174 33.87 -2.76 -7.00
N MET A 175 33.07 -2.78 -8.07
CA MET A 175 31.61 -2.77 -8.08
C MET A 175 31.15 -3.33 -9.43
N SER A 176 31.17 -4.66 -9.63
CA SER A 176 30.99 -5.24 -10.98
C SER A 176 29.55 -5.17 -11.52
N GLY A 177 28.55 -5.11 -10.64
CA GLY A 177 27.13 -5.07 -11.01
C GLY A 177 26.44 -6.43 -10.92
N ASN A 178 25.27 -6.52 -11.57
CA ASN A 178 24.38 -7.69 -11.57
C ASN A 178 24.02 -8.24 -10.18
N PHE A 179 24.12 -7.43 -9.13
CA PHE A 179 23.87 -7.82 -7.75
C PHE A 179 22.45 -8.39 -7.57
N GLY A 180 21.44 -7.82 -8.24
CA GLY A 180 20.08 -8.35 -8.25
C GLY A 180 19.97 -9.76 -8.88
N LEU A 181 20.62 -9.99 -10.02
CA LEU A 181 20.66 -11.31 -10.67
C LEU A 181 21.46 -12.34 -9.84
N LYS A 182 22.47 -11.88 -9.10
CA LYS A 182 23.22 -12.70 -8.15
C LYS A 182 22.40 -13.02 -6.89
N ASP A 183 21.49 -12.14 -6.47
CA ASP A 183 20.50 -12.44 -5.43
C ASP A 183 19.55 -13.54 -5.89
N GLN A 184 19.01 -13.42 -7.10
CA GLN A 184 18.20 -14.47 -7.74
C GLN A 184 18.96 -15.80 -7.84
N ARG A 185 20.23 -15.78 -8.29
CA ARG A 185 21.13 -16.97 -8.32
C ARG A 185 21.28 -17.61 -6.94
N LEU A 186 21.48 -16.82 -5.89
CA LEU A 186 21.63 -17.33 -4.52
C LEU A 186 20.30 -17.88 -3.97
N ALA A 187 19.16 -17.29 -4.33
CA ALA A 187 17.84 -17.84 -4.02
C ALA A 187 17.62 -19.20 -4.72
N LEU A 188 18.05 -19.37 -5.97
CA LEU A 188 18.02 -20.67 -6.65
C LEU A 188 18.95 -21.69 -6.00
N GLN A 189 20.14 -21.28 -5.54
CA GLN A 189 21.03 -22.11 -4.73
C GLN A 189 20.45 -22.44 -3.35
N TRP A 190 19.53 -21.63 -2.81
CA TRP A 190 18.76 -21.95 -1.60
C TRP A 190 17.67 -22.97 -1.92
N VAL A 191 16.91 -22.78 -3.01
CA VAL A 191 15.87 -23.72 -3.48
C VAL A 191 16.46 -25.11 -3.69
N GLN A 192 17.57 -25.23 -4.43
CA GLN A 192 18.25 -26.50 -4.68
C GLN A 192 18.67 -27.25 -3.39
N ARG A 193 19.02 -26.53 -2.32
CA ARG A 193 19.45 -27.15 -1.05
C ARG A 193 18.30 -27.45 -0.08
N HIS A 194 17.19 -26.71 -0.15
CA HIS A 194 16.21 -26.68 0.94
C HIS A 194 14.77 -26.99 0.52
N ILE A 195 14.41 -26.92 -0.78
CA ILE A 195 13.00 -27.04 -1.19
C ILE A 195 12.40 -28.44 -0.94
N SER A 196 13.24 -29.48 -0.86
CA SER A 196 12.83 -30.84 -0.48
C SER A 196 12.17 -30.91 0.91
N ALA A 197 12.58 -30.06 1.85
CA ALA A 197 11.96 -29.99 3.18
C ALA A 197 10.50 -29.44 3.13
N PHE A 198 10.18 -28.70 2.07
CA PHE A 198 8.84 -28.20 1.79
C PHE A 198 8.02 -29.15 0.91
N GLY A 199 8.58 -30.27 0.43
CA GLY A 199 7.92 -31.14 -0.55
C GLY A 199 8.11 -30.69 -2.01
N GLY A 200 9.06 -29.80 -2.30
CA GLY A 200 9.45 -29.49 -3.67
C GLY A 200 10.49 -30.46 -4.21
N ASN A 201 10.47 -30.72 -5.52
CA ASN A 201 11.49 -31.47 -6.23
C ASN A 201 12.59 -30.53 -6.76
N PRO A 202 13.83 -30.54 -6.21
CA PRO A 202 14.92 -29.72 -6.73
C PRO A 202 15.30 -30.08 -8.18
N ASN A 203 15.02 -31.31 -8.62
CA ASN A 203 15.24 -31.79 -9.99
C ASN A 203 14.08 -31.46 -10.95
N LEU A 204 13.13 -30.61 -10.54
CA LEU A 204 11.96 -30.21 -11.33
C LEU A 204 11.59 -28.74 -11.08
N VAL A 205 12.62 -27.90 -11.00
CA VAL A 205 12.53 -26.44 -10.79
C VAL A 205 12.29 -25.72 -12.12
N THR A 206 11.23 -24.92 -12.18
CA THR A 206 10.86 -24.05 -13.31
C THR A 206 11.03 -22.59 -12.90
N LEU A 207 11.82 -21.81 -13.66
CA LEU A 207 11.87 -20.36 -13.50
C LEU A 207 10.67 -19.73 -14.22
N PHE A 208 10.03 -18.74 -13.62
CA PHE A 208 9.09 -17.89 -14.33
C PHE A 208 9.09 -16.45 -13.82
N GLY A 209 8.64 -15.55 -14.67
CA GLY A 209 8.44 -14.16 -14.31
C GLY A 209 7.86 -13.39 -15.49
N HIS A 210 7.23 -12.27 -15.19
CA HIS A 210 6.68 -11.36 -16.19
C HIS A 210 7.59 -10.13 -16.34
N SER A 211 7.66 -9.54 -17.54
CA SER A 211 8.47 -8.33 -17.79
C SER A 211 9.94 -8.56 -17.38
N ALA A 212 10.50 -7.71 -16.51
CA ALA A 212 11.83 -7.90 -15.89
C ALA A 212 12.07 -9.29 -15.25
N GLY A 213 11.02 -9.97 -14.76
CA GLY A 213 11.11 -11.35 -14.27
C GLY A 213 11.26 -12.40 -15.40
N GLY A 214 10.66 -12.15 -16.56
CA GLY A 214 10.82 -12.97 -17.77
C GLY A 214 12.21 -12.79 -18.38
N ILE A 215 12.70 -11.55 -18.39
CA ILE A 215 14.08 -11.20 -18.71
C ILE A 215 15.04 -11.91 -17.74
N SER A 216 14.77 -11.86 -16.43
CA SER A 216 15.56 -12.57 -15.39
C SER A 216 15.63 -14.08 -15.65
N SER A 217 14.50 -14.70 -16.01
CA SER A 217 14.43 -16.13 -16.32
C SER A 217 15.30 -16.49 -17.54
N HIS A 218 15.30 -15.65 -18.59
CA HIS A 218 16.18 -15.83 -19.74
C HIS A 218 17.66 -15.55 -19.40
N LEU A 219 17.96 -14.54 -18.57
CA LEU A 219 19.32 -14.26 -18.09
C LEU A 219 19.93 -15.42 -17.29
N HIS A 220 19.11 -16.18 -16.54
CA HIS A 220 19.54 -17.43 -15.91
C HIS A 220 19.83 -18.56 -16.91
N MET A 221 19.19 -18.57 -18.09
CA MET A 221 19.59 -19.48 -19.18
C MET A 221 20.97 -19.12 -19.70
N LEU A 222 21.29 -17.84 -19.86
CA LEU A 222 22.61 -17.40 -20.35
C LEU A 222 23.75 -17.58 -19.33
N SER A 223 23.46 -17.50 -18.02
CA SER A 223 24.49 -17.48 -16.98
C SER A 223 25.10 -18.88 -16.75
N PRO A 224 26.42 -19.09 -16.98
CA PRO A 224 27.06 -20.37 -16.68
C PRO A 224 27.00 -20.71 -15.18
N SER A 225 26.97 -19.68 -14.33
CA SER A 225 26.86 -19.81 -12.88
C SER A 225 25.46 -20.23 -12.38
N SER A 226 24.48 -20.33 -13.28
CA SER A 226 23.11 -20.79 -12.98
C SER A 226 22.82 -22.20 -13.51
N ASN A 227 23.78 -22.85 -14.16
CA ASN A 227 23.64 -24.19 -14.72
C ASN A 227 23.26 -25.22 -13.65
N GLY A 228 22.31 -26.11 -13.96
CA GLY A 228 21.79 -27.13 -13.06
C GLY A 228 20.92 -26.62 -11.90
N LEU A 229 20.70 -25.31 -11.74
CA LEU A 229 19.83 -24.77 -10.69
C LEU A 229 18.34 -24.83 -11.04
N PHE A 230 18.00 -25.03 -12.32
CA PHE A 230 16.65 -25.10 -12.86
C PHE A 230 16.61 -26.00 -14.09
N HIS A 231 15.39 -26.38 -14.47
CA HIS A 231 15.09 -27.48 -15.40
C HIS A 231 14.13 -27.04 -16.51
N ARG A 232 13.47 -25.87 -16.35
CA ARG A 232 12.55 -25.22 -17.30
C ARG A 232 12.57 -23.71 -17.08
N ALA A 233 12.19 -22.94 -18.10
CA ALA A 233 12.04 -21.49 -17.99
C ALA A 233 10.72 -21.01 -18.62
N MET A 234 10.20 -19.90 -18.11
CA MET A 234 9.13 -19.11 -18.71
C MET A 234 9.55 -17.64 -18.77
N SER A 235 9.49 -17.04 -19.95
CA SER A 235 9.89 -15.66 -20.21
C SER A 235 8.67 -14.87 -20.70
N LEU A 236 7.84 -14.43 -19.75
CA LEU A 236 6.52 -13.88 -20.02
C LEU A 236 6.62 -12.36 -20.27
N SER A 237 6.23 -11.90 -21.46
CA SER A 237 6.44 -10.53 -21.97
C SER A 237 7.83 -9.94 -21.64
N GLY A 238 8.91 -10.71 -21.79
CA GLY A 238 10.25 -10.24 -21.42
C GLY A 238 11.40 -11.18 -21.78
N THR A 239 12.37 -10.70 -22.57
CA THR A 239 13.60 -11.44 -22.95
C THR A 239 14.84 -10.55 -22.95
N VAL A 240 16.05 -11.12 -23.02
CA VAL A 240 17.32 -10.36 -23.15
C VAL A 240 17.45 -9.57 -24.45
N MET A 241 16.53 -9.77 -25.41
CA MET A 241 16.54 -9.11 -26.71
C MET A 241 15.84 -7.74 -26.67
N ILE A 242 15.32 -7.32 -25.51
CA ILE A 242 14.71 -6.01 -25.30
C ILE A 242 15.83 -4.96 -25.12
N VAL A 243 15.93 -4.00 -26.04
CA VAL A 243 17.06 -3.05 -26.12
C VAL A 243 17.33 -2.27 -24.82
N ALA A 244 16.28 -1.98 -24.04
CA ALA A 244 16.37 -1.25 -22.77
C ALA A 244 17.13 -1.98 -21.64
N THR A 245 17.63 -3.21 -21.83
CA THR A 245 18.23 -4.02 -20.75
C THR A 245 19.69 -3.73 -20.44
N LEU A 246 20.38 -2.85 -21.17
CA LEU A 246 21.85 -2.72 -21.13
C LEU A 246 22.31 -1.24 -21.02
N PRO A 247 23.29 -0.91 -20.16
CA PRO A 247 23.79 0.46 -20.02
C PRO A 247 24.98 0.76 -20.96
N ASP A 248 24.89 1.84 -21.74
CA ASP A 248 25.97 2.35 -22.63
C ASP A 248 27.36 2.42 -21.96
N ASN A 249 27.41 2.89 -20.72
CA ASN A 249 28.64 3.08 -19.96
C ASN A 249 28.35 3.08 -18.45
N PRO A 250 28.48 1.93 -17.74
CA PRO A 250 28.14 1.84 -16.33
C PRO A 250 29.00 2.75 -15.44
N LEU A 251 30.30 2.89 -15.75
CA LEU A 251 31.21 3.75 -14.99
C LEU A 251 30.77 5.22 -15.04
N GLU A 252 30.37 5.71 -16.21
CA GLU A 252 29.89 7.09 -16.35
C GLU A 252 28.54 7.31 -15.63
N GLN A 253 27.64 6.32 -15.64
CA GLN A 253 26.43 6.38 -14.81
C GLN A 253 26.76 6.46 -13.31
N ALA A 254 27.73 5.67 -12.83
CA ALA A 254 28.19 5.72 -11.44
C ALA A 254 28.85 7.07 -11.09
N ARG A 255 29.59 7.69 -12.03
CA ARG A 255 30.19 9.01 -11.88
C ARG A 255 29.17 10.13 -11.84
N GLN A 256 28.16 10.11 -12.71
CA GLN A 256 27.05 11.07 -12.71
C GLN A 256 26.22 10.97 -11.43
N LEU A 257 25.97 9.75 -10.94
CA LEU A 257 25.30 9.53 -9.66
C LEU A 257 26.13 10.08 -8.48
N ALA A 258 27.44 9.83 -8.47
CA ALA A 258 28.34 10.35 -7.45
C ALA A 258 28.48 11.89 -7.48
N GLU A 259 28.57 12.49 -8.66
CA GLU A 259 28.56 13.96 -8.83
C GLU A 259 27.24 14.56 -8.33
N ARG A 260 26.09 13.94 -8.66
CA ARG A 260 24.77 14.35 -8.16
C ARG A 260 24.64 14.26 -6.64
N LEU A 261 25.37 13.34 -6.02
CA LEU A 261 25.45 13.16 -4.56
C LEU A 261 26.49 14.06 -3.88
N GLY A 262 27.23 14.87 -4.65
CA GLY A 262 28.24 15.78 -4.12
C GLY A 262 29.56 15.11 -3.72
N VAL A 263 29.87 13.94 -4.30
CA VAL A 263 31.19 13.31 -4.15
C VAL A 263 32.24 14.18 -4.83
N ALA A 264 33.23 14.64 -4.06
CA ALA A 264 34.33 15.43 -4.59
C ALA A 264 35.11 14.65 -5.67
N ASP A 265 35.47 15.34 -6.74
CA ASP A 265 36.26 14.82 -7.85
C ASP A 265 35.70 13.53 -8.51
N ALA A 266 34.38 13.29 -8.42
CA ALA A 266 33.70 12.08 -8.87
C ALA A 266 34.10 11.59 -10.29
N LYS A 267 34.32 12.52 -11.22
CA LYS A 267 34.72 12.22 -12.61
C LYS A 267 36.17 11.76 -12.78
N THR A 268 37.03 12.04 -11.80
CA THR A 268 38.47 11.69 -11.82
C THR A 268 38.90 10.74 -10.70
N LEU A 269 38.02 10.41 -9.75
CA LEU A 269 38.23 9.31 -8.80
C LEU A 269 38.52 7.98 -9.52
N ASP A 270 39.40 7.19 -8.91
CA ASP A 270 39.54 5.78 -9.20
C ASP A 270 38.29 4.99 -8.79
N THR A 271 38.10 3.83 -9.39
CA THR A 271 36.89 3.02 -9.23
C THR A 271 36.74 2.43 -7.83
N GLN A 272 37.84 2.15 -7.12
CA GLN A 272 37.81 1.69 -5.74
C GLN A 272 37.33 2.79 -4.78
N ALA A 273 37.87 4.01 -4.92
CA ALA A 273 37.44 5.17 -4.15
C ALA A 273 36.00 5.58 -4.49
N LEU A 274 35.61 5.57 -5.77
CA LEU A 274 34.25 5.85 -6.23
C LEU A 274 33.23 4.87 -5.65
N ALA A 275 33.50 3.56 -5.72
CA ALA A 275 32.66 2.54 -5.12
C ALA A 275 32.59 2.67 -3.58
N THR A 276 33.69 3.05 -2.93
CA THR A 276 33.73 3.31 -1.48
C THR A 276 32.91 4.54 -1.09
N ALA A 277 32.99 5.63 -1.86
CA ALA A 277 32.19 6.84 -1.66
C ALA A 277 30.69 6.54 -1.83
N LEU A 278 30.30 5.80 -2.87
CA LEU A 278 28.90 5.40 -3.10
C LEU A 278 28.36 4.46 -2.00
N ARG A 279 29.18 3.55 -1.46
CA ARG A 279 28.81 2.72 -0.29
C ARG A 279 28.53 3.57 0.96
N ALA A 280 29.14 4.73 1.11
CA ALA A 280 28.98 5.62 2.27
C ALA A 280 27.77 6.58 2.20
N MET A 281 27.04 6.63 1.08
CA MET A 281 25.89 7.53 0.90
C MET A 281 24.64 7.06 1.66
N ASP A 282 23.67 7.96 1.89
CA ASP A 282 22.33 7.54 2.31
C ASP A 282 21.63 6.81 1.15
N ALA A 283 20.92 5.72 1.47
CA ALA A 283 20.29 4.86 0.47
C ALA A 283 19.14 5.56 -0.26
N ASN A 284 18.34 6.37 0.45
CA ASN A 284 17.22 7.09 -0.14
C ASN A 284 17.73 8.23 -1.03
N ASP A 285 18.77 8.94 -0.59
CA ASP A 285 19.34 10.02 -1.40
C ASP A 285 20.07 9.48 -2.65
N LEU A 286 20.75 8.33 -2.54
CA LEU A 286 21.35 7.63 -3.69
C LEU A 286 20.28 7.19 -4.72
N LEU A 287 19.14 6.68 -4.27
CA LEU A 287 18.01 6.31 -5.13
C LEU A 287 17.26 7.52 -5.71
N LYS A 288 17.18 8.64 -4.99
CA LYS A 288 16.67 9.92 -5.56
C LYS A 288 17.63 10.47 -6.61
N ALA A 289 18.94 10.33 -6.40
CA ALA A 289 19.95 10.81 -7.35
C ALA A 289 19.87 10.09 -8.71
N SER A 290 19.29 8.88 -8.77
CA SER A 290 19.03 8.14 -10.01
C SER A 290 18.23 8.92 -11.07
N ASP A 291 17.44 9.92 -10.67
CA ASP A 291 16.75 10.80 -11.62
C ASP A 291 17.72 11.61 -12.51
N VAL A 292 19.02 11.69 -12.20
CA VAL A 292 20.04 12.36 -13.03
C VAL A 292 20.29 11.68 -14.39
N LEU A 293 19.93 10.40 -14.52
CA LEU A 293 20.11 9.61 -15.75
C LEU A 293 18.97 9.84 -16.77
N LYS A 294 17.93 10.59 -16.40
CA LYS A 294 16.75 10.85 -17.21
C LYS A 294 16.93 12.07 -18.12
N GLN A 295 16.29 12.03 -19.28
CA GLN A 295 16.36 13.08 -20.30
C GLN A 295 15.06 13.90 -20.36
N TRP A 296 13.89 13.25 -20.17
CA TRP A 296 12.59 13.94 -20.06
C TRP A 296 11.64 13.17 -19.14
N ASN A 297 11.02 13.86 -18.17
CA ASN A 297 10.08 13.32 -17.17
C ASN A 297 10.53 11.98 -16.54
N LYS A 298 10.12 10.85 -17.13
CA LYS A 298 10.41 9.48 -16.71
C LYS A 298 11.17 8.65 -17.75
N LEU A 299 11.61 9.24 -18.87
CA LEU A 299 12.39 8.59 -19.93
C LEU A 299 13.90 8.91 -19.81
N PRO A 300 14.79 7.92 -19.96
CA PRO A 300 14.51 6.48 -20.00
C PRO A 300 13.85 6.00 -18.70
N GLN A 301 13.04 4.95 -18.75
CA GLN A 301 12.42 4.37 -17.54
C GLN A 301 13.39 3.38 -16.87
N ILE A 302 13.95 2.47 -17.68
CA ILE A 302 15.02 1.57 -17.26
C ILE A 302 16.35 2.30 -17.45
N ASN A 303 16.89 2.82 -16.34
CA ASN A 303 18.17 3.56 -16.33
C ASN A 303 19.35 2.71 -15.83
N TYR A 304 19.07 1.53 -15.28
CA TYR A 304 20.07 0.56 -14.82
C TYR A 304 19.73 -0.80 -15.44
N GLY A 305 20.71 -1.40 -16.11
CA GLY A 305 20.56 -2.65 -16.84
C GLY A 305 21.54 -3.73 -16.40
N VAL A 306 21.52 -4.85 -17.10
CA VAL A 306 22.49 -5.94 -16.98
C VAL A 306 23.87 -5.41 -17.42
N VAL A 307 24.91 -5.77 -16.68
CA VAL A 307 26.29 -5.39 -16.99
C VAL A 307 27.04 -6.61 -17.52
N VAL A 308 27.83 -6.45 -18.57
CA VAL A 308 28.81 -7.46 -18.97
C VAL A 308 30.00 -7.35 -18.01
N GLU A 309 30.20 -8.36 -17.16
CA GLU A 309 31.23 -8.34 -16.13
C GLU A 309 32.57 -8.83 -16.66
N GLN A 310 33.67 -8.31 -16.11
CA GLN A 310 35.01 -8.80 -16.46
C GLN A 310 35.17 -10.27 -16.01
N PRO A 311 35.89 -11.14 -16.76
CA PRO A 311 36.09 -12.54 -16.39
C PRO A 311 36.83 -12.78 -15.07
N ASP A 312 37.53 -11.77 -14.53
CA ASP A 312 38.22 -11.79 -13.23
C ASP A 312 37.39 -11.20 -12.08
N ALA A 313 36.18 -10.67 -12.35
CA ALA A 313 35.27 -10.20 -11.33
C ALA A 313 34.84 -11.35 -10.39
N PRO A 314 34.51 -11.08 -9.10
CA PRO A 314 34.08 -12.13 -8.19
C PRO A 314 32.74 -12.78 -8.63
N GLU A 315 32.77 -14.07 -8.95
CA GLU A 315 31.61 -14.90 -9.33
C GLU A 315 30.66 -14.21 -10.34
N PRO A 316 31.16 -13.83 -11.54
CA PRO A 316 30.41 -12.98 -12.46
C PRO A 316 29.11 -13.67 -12.87
N PHE A 317 28.05 -12.88 -13.06
CA PHE A 317 26.78 -13.43 -13.50
C PHE A 317 26.79 -13.74 -15.00
N ILE A 318 27.31 -12.80 -15.80
CA ILE A 318 27.54 -12.97 -17.24
C ILE A 318 28.79 -12.17 -17.66
N THR A 319 29.64 -12.78 -18.47
CA THR A 319 30.93 -12.22 -18.96
C THR A 319 30.93 -11.95 -20.46
N GLU A 320 29.80 -12.20 -21.13
CA GLU A 320 29.58 -11.99 -22.55
C GLU A 320 28.33 -11.13 -22.75
N TYR A 321 28.23 -10.49 -23.92
CA TYR A 321 27.06 -9.69 -24.28
C TYR A 321 25.83 -10.61 -24.40
N PRO A 322 24.70 -10.37 -23.68
CA PRO A 322 23.61 -11.35 -23.57
C PRO A 322 23.07 -11.88 -24.89
N ILE A 323 22.93 -10.99 -25.88
CA ILE A 323 22.41 -11.33 -27.22
C ILE A 323 23.42 -12.22 -27.98
N THR A 324 24.72 -11.98 -27.80
CA THR A 324 25.79 -12.80 -28.41
C THR A 324 25.87 -14.18 -27.75
N ALA A 325 25.76 -14.26 -26.43
CA ALA A 325 25.69 -15.53 -25.70
C ALA A 325 24.48 -16.37 -26.13
N HIS A 326 23.30 -15.73 -26.27
CA HIS A 326 22.09 -16.37 -26.79
C HIS A 326 22.26 -16.87 -28.23
N GLN A 327 22.88 -16.07 -29.11
CA GLN A 327 23.10 -16.43 -30.52
C GLN A 327 24.19 -17.50 -30.72
N ALA A 328 25.16 -17.60 -29.83
CA ALA A 328 26.22 -18.62 -29.90
C ALA A 328 25.70 -20.03 -29.52
N GLY A 329 24.68 -20.11 -28.67
CA GLY A 329 24.03 -21.36 -28.24
C GLY A 329 24.60 -22.17 -27.05
N PRO A 330 25.76 -21.89 -26.42
CA PRO A 330 26.27 -22.65 -25.26
C PRO A 330 25.61 -22.18 -23.95
N ILE A 331 24.29 -22.10 -23.94
CA ILE A 331 23.47 -21.63 -22.81
C ILE A 331 22.84 -22.82 -22.07
N ASN A 332 22.25 -22.59 -20.90
CA ASN A 332 21.53 -23.62 -20.15
C ASN A 332 20.22 -23.97 -20.88
N GLN A 333 20.31 -24.89 -21.83
CA GLN A 333 19.17 -25.35 -22.64
C GLN A 333 18.18 -26.12 -21.76
N VAL A 334 16.94 -25.65 -21.74
CA VAL A 334 15.79 -26.21 -21.01
C VAL A 334 14.52 -26.04 -21.85
N PRO A 335 13.43 -26.77 -21.58
CA PRO A 335 12.11 -26.44 -22.10
C PRO A 335 11.74 -24.99 -21.77
N TRP A 336 11.30 -24.23 -22.78
CA TRP A 336 11.09 -22.78 -22.67
C TRP A 336 9.70 -22.33 -23.15
N LEU A 337 8.96 -21.65 -22.26
CA LEU A 337 7.71 -20.96 -22.59
C LEU A 337 8.00 -19.46 -22.78
N LEU A 338 7.47 -18.88 -23.84
CA LEU A 338 7.51 -17.44 -24.11
C LEU A 338 6.09 -16.88 -24.16
N SER A 339 5.91 -15.60 -23.85
CA SER A 339 4.64 -14.92 -24.10
C SER A 339 4.78 -13.47 -24.52
N THR A 340 3.69 -12.96 -25.09
CA THR A 340 3.32 -11.54 -25.14
C THR A 340 1.86 -11.38 -24.71
N THR A 341 1.46 -10.17 -24.34
CA THR A 341 0.04 -9.78 -24.39
C THR A 341 -0.31 -9.23 -25.79
N SER A 342 -1.52 -8.72 -26.00
CA SER A 342 -1.90 -8.11 -27.28
C SER A 342 -0.87 -7.10 -27.77
N ARG A 343 -0.50 -7.19 -29.06
CA ARG A 343 0.48 -6.31 -29.74
C ARG A 343 0.35 -4.82 -29.41
N VAL A 344 -0.87 -4.30 -29.35
CA VAL A 344 -1.12 -2.87 -29.05
C VAL A 344 -0.97 -2.59 -27.55
N GLY A 345 -1.50 -3.46 -26.70
CA GLY A 345 -1.54 -3.28 -25.26
C GLY A 345 -0.17 -3.39 -24.58
N GLU A 346 0.73 -4.22 -25.13
CA GLU A 346 2.16 -4.26 -24.77
C GLU A 346 2.79 -2.85 -24.83
N GLY A 347 2.52 -2.09 -25.89
CA GLY A 347 3.03 -0.73 -26.04
C GLY A 347 2.19 0.35 -25.35
N ALA A 348 0.89 0.13 -25.18
CA ALA A 348 -0.01 1.05 -24.48
C ALA A 348 0.44 1.32 -23.04
N PHE A 349 1.05 0.32 -22.38
CA PHE A 349 1.65 0.43 -21.05
C PHE A 349 2.62 1.63 -20.90
N PHE A 350 3.37 1.98 -21.95
CA PHE A 350 4.28 3.13 -21.90
C PHE A 350 3.60 4.47 -22.21
N LEU A 351 2.46 4.44 -22.90
CA LEU A 351 1.77 5.63 -23.42
C LEU A 351 0.62 6.12 -22.55
N MET A 352 -0.11 5.26 -21.84
CA MET A 352 -1.40 5.65 -21.22
C MET A 352 -1.28 6.86 -20.29
N GLU A 353 -0.31 6.91 -19.38
CA GLU A 353 -0.11 8.07 -18.49
C GLU A 353 0.20 9.36 -19.27
N ILE A 354 0.96 9.27 -20.37
CA ILE A 354 1.30 10.41 -21.23
C ILE A 354 0.05 10.86 -22.01
N TYR A 355 -0.72 9.92 -22.54
CA TYR A 355 -1.96 10.16 -23.28
C TYR A 355 -3.05 10.82 -22.41
N THR A 356 -3.20 10.37 -21.15
CA THR A 356 -4.25 10.88 -20.25
C THR A 356 -3.83 12.09 -19.42
N THR A 357 -2.54 12.46 -19.37
CA THR A 357 -2.04 13.64 -18.64
C THR A 357 -1.80 14.81 -19.60
N PRO A 358 -2.66 15.86 -19.62
CA PRO A 358 -2.62 16.87 -20.69
C PRO A 358 -1.29 17.61 -20.84
N GLN A 359 -0.56 17.84 -19.75
CA GLN A 359 0.76 18.48 -19.79
C GLN A 359 1.83 17.56 -20.40
N LEU A 360 1.84 16.27 -20.04
CA LEU A 360 2.77 15.30 -20.61
C LEU A 360 2.45 15.03 -22.09
N LEU A 361 1.17 14.92 -22.45
CA LEU A 361 0.73 14.80 -23.84
C LEU A 361 1.23 15.97 -24.69
N LYS A 362 1.10 17.19 -24.15
CA LYS A 362 1.57 18.41 -24.83
C LYS A 362 3.09 18.41 -25.00
N GLU A 363 3.86 18.21 -23.93
CA GLU A 363 5.33 18.17 -23.99
C GLU A 363 5.85 17.06 -24.93
N PHE A 364 5.19 15.90 -24.89
CA PHE A 364 5.46 14.78 -25.78
C PHE A 364 5.24 15.16 -27.24
N ASN A 365 4.10 15.78 -27.57
CA ASN A 365 3.77 16.19 -28.94
C ASN A 365 4.63 17.37 -29.44
N GLU A 366 5.01 18.31 -28.58
CA GLU A 366 5.94 19.40 -28.93
C GLU A 366 7.34 18.87 -29.32
N ASN A 367 7.73 17.67 -28.86
CA ASN A 367 9.05 17.06 -29.10
C ASN A 367 8.94 15.62 -29.67
N PHE A 368 7.84 15.32 -30.36
CA PHE A 368 7.38 13.94 -30.64
C PHE A 368 8.45 12.99 -31.18
N LEU A 369 9.15 13.36 -32.26
CA LEU A 369 10.16 12.52 -32.89
C LEU A 369 11.40 12.28 -32.00
N GLU A 370 11.66 13.13 -31.00
CA GLU A 370 12.76 12.98 -30.05
C GLU A 370 12.36 12.05 -28.90
N LEU A 371 11.21 12.34 -28.28
CA LEU A 371 10.74 11.61 -27.11
C LEU A 371 10.19 10.21 -27.46
N PHE A 372 9.67 10.01 -28.68
CA PHE A 372 9.30 8.69 -29.17
C PHE A 372 10.55 7.86 -29.53
N GLY A 373 11.59 8.46 -30.11
CA GLY A 373 12.89 7.80 -30.32
C GLY A 373 13.57 7.38 -29.01
N LEU A 374 13.46 8.22 -27.97
CA LEU A 374 13.91 7.92 -26.61
C LEU A 374 13.08 6.80 -25.95
N MET A 375 11.76 6.76 -26.19
CA MET A 375 10.87 5.70 -25.69
C MET A 375 11.13 4.34 -26.37
N LEU A 376 11.56 4.37 -27.64
CA LEU A 376 12.06 3.22 -28.40
C LEU A 376 13.51 2.84 -28.06
N TYR A 377 14.18 3.53 -27.11
CA TYR A 377 15.59 3.30 -26.74
C TYR A 377 16.53 3.22 -27.97
N LEU A 378 16.30 4.06 -28.99
CA LEU A 378 17.09 4.00 -30.23
C LEU A 378 18.58 4.31 -29.97
N PRO A 379 19.52 3.60 -30.61
CA PRO A 379 20.94 3.76 -30.31
C PRO A 379 21.46 5.18 -30.58
N LYS A 380 22.47 5.59 -29.83
CA LYS A 380 23.07 6.92 -29.92
C LYS A 380 23.62 7.20 -31.32
N GLY A 381 22.96 8.10 -32.05
CA GLY A 381 23.27 8.44 -33.45
C GLY A 381 22.10 8.20 -34.42
N TYR A 382 21.06 7.48 -34.00
CA TYR A 382 19.79 7.38 -34.71
C TYR A 382 18.93 8.60 -34.35
N GLY A 383 18.45 9.30 -35.38
CA GLY A 383 17.80 10.60 -35.23
C GLY A 383 16.30 10.57 -35.49
N LYS A 384 15.73 11.77 -35.66
CA LYS A 384 14.30 11.98 -35.94
C LYS A 384 13.90 11.35 -37.28
N GLU A 385 14.87 11.22 -38.19
CA GLU A 385 14.78 10.57 -39.50
C GLU A 385 14.48 9.07 -39.39
N THR A 386 15.04 8.37 -38.40
CA THR A 386 14.73 6.94 -38.16
C THR A 386 13.33 6.77 -37.58
N VAL A 387 12.91 7.70 -36.71
CA VAL A 387 11.54 7.71 -36.18
C VAL A 387 10.53 8.00 -37.29
N GLN A 388 10.88 8.85 -38.26
CA GLN A 388 10.10 9.06 -39.48
C GLN A 388 10.05 7.80 -40.38
N GLU A 389 11.18 7.11 -40.60
CA GLU A 389 11.22 5.82 -41.34
C GLU A 389 10.27 4.79 -40.73
N ILE A 390 10.22 4.69 -39.39
CA ILE A 390 9.27 3.83 -38.66
C ILE A 390 7.81 4.28 -38.91
N LEU A 391 7.48 5.55 -38.68
CA LEU A 391 6.13 6.07 -38.79
C LEU A 391 5.56 5.93 -40.23
N GLU A 392 6.37 6.18 -41.25
CA GLU A 392 6.00 6.00 -42.66
C GLU A 392 5.66 4.55 -42.99
N ILE A 393 6.44 3.58 -42.49
CA ILE A 393 6.21 2.14 -42.70
C ILE A 393 4.90 1.66 -42.06
N TYR A 394 4.55 2.17 -40.89
CA TYR A 394 3.27 1.84 -40.26
C TYR A 394 2.09 2.63 -40.84
N GLY A 395 2.34 3.71 -41.59
CA GLY A 395 1.34 4.55 -42.23
C GLY A 395 0.88 5.76 -41.41
N VAL A 396 1.59 6.07 -40.32
CA VAL A 396 1.25 7.12 -39.35
C VAL A 396 1.59 8.50 -39.91
N LYS A 397 0.57 9.19 -40.45
CA LYS A 397 0.73 10.51 -41.11
C LYS A 397 0.78 11.69 -40.14
N GLU A 398 0.17 11.54 -38.96
CA GLU A 398 0.18 12.56 -37.92
C GLU A 398 1.31 12.28 -36.93
N MET A 399 2.35 13.12 -36.94
CA MET A 399 3.52 12.99 -36.04
C MET A 399 3.23 13.56 -34.65
N GLN A 400 2.18 13.03 -34.01
CA GLN A 400 1.71 13.40 -32.67
C GLN A 400 0.96 12.21 -32.05
N LEU A 401 0.98 12.08 -30.73
CA LEU A 401 0.12 11.19 -29.96
C LEU A 401 -1.26 11.85 -29.78
N ASN A 402 -2.30 11.24 -30.31
CA ASN A 402 -3.69 11.64 -30.14
C ASN A 402 -4.62 10.41 -30.27
N GLU A 403 -5.94 10.61 -30.26
CA GLU A 403 -6.90 9.51 -30.38
C GLU A 403 -6.80 8.73 -31.70
N ASN A 404 -6.50 9.39 -32.83
CA ASN A 404 -6.34 8.73 -34.13
C ASN A 404 -5.05 7.91 -34.23
N THR A 405 -4.01 8.25 -33.45
CA THR A 405 -2.67 7.66 -33.57
C THR A 405 -2.29 6.74 -32.41
N LEU A 406 -3.01 6.77 -31.29
CA LEU A 406 -2.70 5.98 -30.08
C LEU A 406 -2.48 4.50 -30.39
N VAL A 407 -3.39 3.87 -31.14
CA VAL A 407 -3.35 2.43 -31.47
C VAL A 407 -2.13 2.08 -32.34
N ASP A 408 -1.78 2.91 -33.31
CA ASP A 408 -0.61 2.68 -34.16
C ASP A 408 0.71 2.90 -33.39
N ILE A 409 0.82 3.99 -32.63
CA ILE A 409 2.02 4.32 -31.83
C ILE A 409 2.24 3.27 -30.73
N ALA A 410 1.16 2.82 -30.07
CA ALA A 410 1.20 1.70 -29.12
C ALA A 410 1.62 0.40 -29.82
N GLY A 411 1.05 0.09 -30.99
CA GLY A 411 1.44 -1.07 -31.79
C GLY A 411 2.91 -1.06 -32.22
N ILE A 412 3.48 0.11 -32.56
CA ILE A 412 4.91 0.26 -32.88
C ILE A 412 5.78 -0.09 -31.67
N LEU A 413 5.41 0.37 -30.47
CA LEU A 413 6.13 0.05 -29.23
C LEU A 413 6.02 -1.44 -28.88
N GLY A 414 4.82 -2.03 -28.95
CA GLY A 414 4.63 -3.45 -28.65
C GLY A 414 5.31 -4.38 -29.65
N ASP A 415 5.41 -3.97 -30.92
CA ASP A 415 6.23 -4.64 -31.94
C ASP A 415 7.71 -4.63 -31.56
N PHE A 416 8.28 -3.44 -31.33
CA PHE A 416 9.72 -3.28 -31.12
C PHE A 416 10.20 -3.77 -29.74
N MET A 417 9.44 -3.50 -28.67
CA MET A 417 9.86 -3.74 -27.29
C MET A 417 9.57 -5.14 -26.78
N PHE A 418 8.64 -5.90 -27.40
CA PHE A 418 8.22 -7.20 -26.87
C PHE A 418 8.06 -8.27 -27.96
N ASN A 419 7.18 -8.05 -28.95
CA ASN A 419 6.84 -9.05 -29.96
C ASN A 419 8.06 -9.48 -30.78
N TYR A 420 8.79 -8.53 -31.38
CA TYR A 420 9.99 -8.85 -32.14
C TYR A 420 11.11 -9.49 -31.29
N PRO A 421 11.44 -8.97 -30.08
CA PRO A 421 12.31 -9.65 -29.11
C PRO A 421 11.93 -11.11 -28.80
N VAL A 422 10.64 -11.43 -28.64
CA VAL A 422 10.14 -12.79 -28.38
C VAL A 422 10.30 -13.68 -29.62
N TYR A 423 9.94 -13.21 -30.80
CA TYR A 423 10.04 -14.00 -32.04
C TYR A 423 11.50 -14.32 -32.41
N VAL A 424 12.43 -13.36 -32.25
CA VAL A 424 13.86 -13.61 -32.49
C VAL A 424 14.44 -14.57 -31.45
N CYS A 425 14.03 -14.47 -30.18
CA CYS A 425 14.39 -15.44 -29.14
C CYS A 425 14.00 -16.87 -29.52
N ALA A 426 12.72 -17.08 -29.84
CA ALA A 426 12.19 -18.41 -30.16
C ALA A 426 12.87 -19.00 -31.40
N ALA A 427 12.94 -18.23 -32.50
CA ALA A 427 13.56 -18.67 -33.75
C ALA A 427 15.00 -19.14 -33.53
N SER A 428 15.87 -18.25 -33.03
CA SER A 428 17.29 -18.55 -32.83
C SER A 428 17.54 -19.69 -31.83
N TYR A 429 16.73 -19.82 -30.78
CA TYR A 429 16.86 -20.94 -29.84
C TYR A 429 16.54 -22.30 -30.51
N THR A 430 15.53 -22.34 -31.41
CA THR A 430 15.20 -23.57 -32.16
C THR A 430 16.21 -23.93 -33.27
N GLU A 431 17.18 -23.07 -33.58
CA GLU A 431 18.27 -23.41 -34.52
C GLU A 431 19.34 -24.32 -33.89
N TYR A 432 19.54 -24.24 -32.57
CA TYR A 432 20.59 -24.98 -31.85
C TYR A 432 20.11 -25.87 -30.70
N SER A 433 18.96 -25.57 -30.09
CA SER A 433 18.45 -26.31 -28.94
C SER A 433 17.74 -27.60 -29.36
N LYS A 434 17.72 -28.57 -28.45
CA LYS A 434 16.93 -29.81 -28.57
C LYS A 434 15.70 -29.82 -27.67
N GLU A 435 15.59 -28.82 -26.81
CA GLU A 435 14.50 -28.68 -25.85
C GLU A 435 13.32 -27.93 -26.48
N PRO A 436 12.07 -28.31 -26.16
CA PRO A 436 10.87 -27.72 -26.77
C PRO A 436 10.70 -26.24 -26.41
N VAL A 437 10.28 -25.46 -27.40
CA VAL A 437 9.81 -24.08 -27.22
C VAL A 437 8.29 -24.04 -27.42
N SER A 438 7.59 -23.22 -26.64
CA SER A 438 6.18 -22.89 -26.85
C SER A 438 5.96 -21.39 -26.67
N ILE A 439 4.97 -20.83 -27.35
CA ILE A 439 4.60 -19.42 -27.27
C ILE A 439 3.09 -19.31 -26.97
N TYR A 440 2.70 -18.40 -26.09
CA TYR A 440 1.31 -17.92 -26.00
C TYR A 440 1.17 -16.42 -26.24
N SER A 441 0.04 -16.00 -26.81
CA SER A 441 -0.41 -14.60 -26.84
C SER A 441 -1.63 -14.45 -25.94
N PHE A 442 -1.56 -13.55 -24.96
CA PHE A 442 -2.69 -13.24 -24.08
C PHE A 442 -3.41 -11.99 -24.58
N GLU A 443 -4.60 -12.17 -25.14
CA GLU A 443 -5.38 -11.12 -25.80
C GLU A 443 -6.77 -10.95 -25.18
N TYR A 444 -6.99 -11.58 -24.03
CA TYR A 444 -8.23 -11.52 -23.27
C TYR A 444 -8.37 -10.15 -22.59
N THR A 445 -9.29 -9.33 -23.10
CA THR A 445 -9.58 -8.00 -22.54
C THR A 445 -10.56 -8.05 -21.37
N SER A 446 -10.23 -7.34 -20.29
CA SER A 446 -11.12 -7.14 -19.14
C SER A 446 -10.94 -5.74 -18.54
N ASN A 447 -11.86 -5.31 -17.67
CA ASN A 447 -11.73 -4.06 -16.92
C ASN A 447 -10.58 -4.10 -15.88
N ASN A 448 -10.09 -5.28 -15.52
CA ASN A 448 -8.91 -5.46 -14.68
C ASN A 448 -7.66 -5.48 -15.59
N THR A 449 -7.25 -4.29 -16.03
CA THR A 449 -6.12 -4.09 -16.94
C THR A 449 -5.16 -3.00 -16.45
N PHE A 450 -3.86 -3.19 -16.65
CA PHE A 450 -2.85 -2.17 -16.37
C PHE A 450 -3.05 -0.88 -17.19
N ALA A 451 -3.70 -0.96 -18.36
CA ALA A 451 -4.06 0.23 -19.13
C ALA A 451 -4.99 1.18 -18.35
N ALA A 452 -5.92 0.63 -17.56
CA ALA A 452 -6.82 1.41 -16.71
C ALA A 452 -6.06 2.07 -15.56
N ILE A 453 -5.16 1.34 -14.89
CA ILE A 453 -4.34 1.86 -13.79
C ILE A 453 -3.46 3.03 -14.27
N LEU A 454 -2.81 2.87 -15.43
CA LEU A 454 -1.89 3.86 -16.00
C LEU A 454 -2.63 5.02 -16.70
N GLY A 455 -3.86 4.79 -17.16
CA GLY A 455 -4.75 5.76 -17.79
C GLY A 455 -5.75 6.44 -16.85
N GLY A 456 -5.57 6.36 -15.53
CA GLY A 456 -6.45 7.03 -14.55
C GLY A 456 -7.92 6.57 -14.60
N GLY A 457 -8.14 5.29 -14.90
CA GLY A 457 -9.46 4.67 -15.08
C GLY A 457 -9.92 4.52 -16.53
N LEU A 458 -9.16 5.02 -17.52
CA LEU A 458 -9.52 4.90 -18.94
C LEU A 458 -9.29 3.48 -19.48
N VAL A 459 -10.37 2.81 -19.88
CA VAL A 459 -10.35 1.54 -20.65
C VAL A 459 -10.71 1.84 -22.10
N LYS A 460 -9.94 1.29 -23.04
CA LYS A 460 -10.16 1.36 -24.50
C LYS A 460 -9.94 -0.04 -25.09
N GLU A 461 -11.00 -0.72 -25.52
CA GLU A 461 -10.93 -2.12 -26.01
C GLU A 461 -10.01 -2.29 -27.22
N GLU A 462 -9.90 -1.26 -28.06
CA GLU A 462 -8.98 -1.13 -29.20
C GLU A 462 -7.49 -1.25 -28.85
N LEU A 463 -7.12 -1.20 -27.56
CA LEU A 463 -5.77 -1.44 -27.08
C LEU A 463 -5.46 -2.93 -26.84
N GLY A 464 -6.47 -3.81 -26.76
CA GLY A 464 -6.28 -5.21 -26.38
C GLY A 464 -5.80 -5.37 -24.92
N ALA A 465 -5.24 -6.54 -24.59
CA ALA A 465 -4.69 -6.81 -23.27
C ALA A 465 -3.33 -6.11 -23.08
N CYS A 466 -3.23 -5.30 -22.02
CA CYS A 466 -2.06 -4.51 -21.68
C CYS A 466 -0.90 -5.37 -21.15
N HIS A 467 0.34 -4.88 -21.27
CA HIS A 467 1.49 -5.49 -20.61
C HIS A 467 1.16 -5.78 -19.13
N MET A 468 1.51 -6.98 -18.65
CA MET A 468 1.17 -7.56 -17.33
C MET A 468 -0.27 -8.05 -17.11
N ASP A 469 -1.21 -7.90 -18.06
CA ASP A 469 -2.60 -8.38 -17.87
C ASP A 469 -2.71 -9.92 -17.81
N ASP A 470 -1.75 -10.66 -18.39
CA ASP A 470 -1.61 -12.11 -18.21
C ASP A 470 -1.11 -12.46 -16.80
N GLY A 471 -0.23 -11.62 -16.25
CA GLY A 471 0.21 -11.64 -14.86
C GLY A 471 -0.92 -11.45 -13.86
N VAL A 472 -1.88 -10.56 -14.16
CA VAL A 472 -3.11 -10.33 -13.36
C VAL A 472 -4.00 -11.59 -13.30
N HIS A 473 -3.90 -12.47 -14.29
CA HIS A 473 -4.58 -13.78 -14.34
C HIS A 473 -3.69 -14.95 -13.87
N THR A 474 -2.42 -14.70 -13.54
CA THR A 474 -1.45 -15.72 -13.09
C THR A 474 -1.16 -15.65 -11.59
N LEU A 475 -1.10 -14.44 -11.03
CA LEU A 475 -0.83 -14.16 -9.61
C LEU A 475 -1.81 -13.10 -9.11
N LYS A 476 -2.29 -13.24 -7.88
CA LYS A 476 -3.35 -12.37 -7.35
C LYS A 476 -2.79 -11.02 -6.91
N MET A 477 -3.07 -9.96 -7.66
CA MET A 477 -2.52 -8.62 -7.41
C MET A 477 -3.43 -7.74 -6.54
N SER A 478 -3.73 -8.21 -5.32
CA SER A 478 -4.73 -7.66 -4.39
C SER A 478 -4.54 -6.18 -3.98
N THR A 479 -3.34 -5.62 -4.19
CA THR A 479 -3.04 -4.19 -3.97
C THR A 479 -3.47 -3.29 -5.15
N LEU A 480 -3.68 -3.86 -6.35
CA LEU A 480 -3.99 -3.12 -7.58
C LEU A 480 -5.35 -3.47 -8.19
N PHE A 481 -5.81 -4.72 -8.04
CA PHE A 481 -7.05 -5.22 -8.65
C PHE A 481 -7.93 -5.94 -7.62
N PRO A 482 -9.26 -5.87 -7.75
CA PRO A 482 -10.18 -6.58 -6.88
C PRO A 482 -10.22 -8.08 -7.20
N ASP A 483 -10.51 -8.89 -6.16
CA ASP A 483 -10.74 -10.33 -6.27
C ASP A 483 -11.79 -10.67 -7.36
N PHE A 484 -11.50 -11.68 -8.18
CA PHE A 484 -12.41 -12.14 -9.21
C PHE A 484 -13.55 -12.96 -8.58
N PRO A 485 -14.84 -12.66 -8.87
CA PRO A 485 -15.94 -13.52 -8.45
C PRO A 485 -15.75 -14.93 -9.05
N GLN A 486 -15.98 -15.99 -8.27
CA GLN A 486 -15.66 -17.38 -8.67
C GLN A 486 -16.29 -17.81 -10.00
N ASP A 487 -17.54 -17.40 -10.28
CA ASP A 487 -18.22 -17.71 -11.54
C ASP A 487 -17.89 -16.75 -12.71
N SER A 488 -17.05 -15.74 -12.49
CA SER A 488 -16.70 -14.74 -13.51
C SER A 488 -15.84 -15.32 -14.64
N GLU A 489 -15.80 -14.61 -15.77
CA GLU A 489 -14.92 -14.98 -16.89
C GLU A 489 -13.45 -14.82 -16.50
N ASN A 490 -13.07 -13.72 -15.83
CA ASN A 490 -11.72 -13.52 -15.28
C ASN A 490 -11.26 -14.70 -14.39
N ALA A 491 -12.12 -15.24 -13.51
CA ALA A 491 -11.78 -16.38 -12.67
C ALA A 491 -11.57 -17.68 -13.49
N LYS A 492 -12.34 -17.87 -14.57
CA LYS A 492 -12.17 -19.01 -15.50
C LYS A 492 -10.88 -18.88 -16.31
N VAL A 493 -10.57 -17.68 -16.79
CA VAL A 493 -9.32 -17.35 -17.51
C VAL A 493 -8.10 -17.53 -16.61
N ALA A 494 -8.16 -17.05 -15.35
CA ALA A 494 -7.09 -17.24 -14.39
C ALA A 494 -6.84 -18.72 -14.07
N LYS A 495 -7.91 -19.49 -13.82
CA LYS A 495 -7.83 -20.94 -13.61
C LYS A 495 -7.25 -21.69 -14.82
N ARG A 496 -7.57 -21.26 -16.04
CA ARG A 496 -6.99 -21.83 -17.27
C ARG A 496 -5.52 -21.47 -17.40
N MET A 497 -5.17 -20.19 -17.21
CA MET A 497 -3.80 -19.69 -17.22
C MET A 497 -2.91 -20.46 -16.23
N THR A 498 -3.29 -20.53 -14.95
CA THR A 498 -2.46 -21.24 -13.96
C THR A 498 -2.42 -22.75 -14.21
N SER A 499 -3.47 -23.36 -14.76
CA SER A 499 -3.41 -24.75 -15.20
C SER A 499 -2.42 -24.97 -16.35
N LEU A 500 -2.37 -24.08 -17.34
CA LEU A 500 -1.44 -24.16 -18.48
C LEU A 500 0.02 -24.03 -18.01
N LEU A 501 0.29 -23.07 -17.14
CA LEU A 501 1.64 -22.84 -16.58
C LEU A 501 2.07 -23.99 -15.67
N VAL A 502 1.15 -24.59 -14.89
CA VAL A 502 1.46 -25.78 -14.07
C VAL A 502 1.72 -27.02 -14.91
N GLU A 503 0.97 -27.27 -15.99
CA GLU A 503 1.29 -28.37 -16.92
C GLU A 503 2.64 -28.15 -17.62
N PHE A 504 2.97 -26.92 -18.02
CA PHE A 504 4.30 -26.62 -18.53
C PHE A 504 5.39 -26.88 -17.47
N ALA A 505 5.19 -26.46 -16.22
CA ALA A 505 6.15 -26.66 -15.14
C ALA A 505 6.40 -28.15 -14.81
N LYS A 506 5.41 -29.03 -15.02
CA LYS A 506 5.54 -30.49 -14.93
C LYS A 506 6.25 -31.09 -16.14
N ASN A 507 5.81 -30.73 -17.34
CA ASN A 507 6.03 -31.51 -18.57
C ASN A 507 7.09 -30.87 -19.48
N GLY A 508 7.12 -29.55 -19.60
CA GLY A 508 7.98 -28.80 -20.54
C GLY A 508 7.31 -28.47 -21.87
N VAL A 509 6.03 -28.76 -21.98
CA VAL A 509 5.15 -28.42 -23.12
C VAL A 509 3.80 -27.99 -22.56
N LEU A 510 3.06 -27.19 -23.33
CA LEU A 510 1.64 -26.94 -23.04
C LEU A 510 0.82 -28.23 -23.23
N PRO A 511 -0.31 -28.41 -22.51
CA PRO A 511 -1.10 -29.64 -22.57
C PRO A 511 -1.79 -29.86 -23.92
N ASP A 512 -2.05 -31.12 -24.25
CA ASP A 512 -2.62 -31.58 -25.54
C ASP A 512 -3.97 -30.91 -25.89
N ASP A 513 -4.71 -30.42 -24.90
CA ASP A 513 -6.00 -29.73 -25.08
C ASP A 513 -5.88 -28.33 -25.71
N THR A 514 -4.69 -27.73 -25.69
CA THR A 514 -4.36 -26.51 -26.46
C THR A 514 -4.23 -26.80 -27.96
N HIS A 515 -4.05 -28.08 -28.33
CA HIS A 515 -3.67 -28.55 -29.66
C HIS A 515 -2.39 -27.92 -30.23
N LEU A 516 -1.58 -27.26 -29.39
CA LEU A 516 -0.30 -26.70 -29.77
C LEU A 516 0.74 -27.81 -29.95
N GLN A 517 1.74 -27.56 -30.81
CA GLN A 517 2.94 -28.38 -30.92
C GLN A 517 4.18 -27.49 -30.72
N PRO A 518 5.25 -27.97 -30.08
CA PRO A 518 6.46 -27.18 -29.88
C PRO A 518 7.06 -26.67 -31.19
N CYS A 519 7.53 -25.43 -31.14
CA CYS A 519 8.08 -24.69 -32.27
C CYS A 519 9.32 -25.36 -32.87
N LYS A 520 9.45 -25.31 -34.21
CA LYS A 520 10.62 -25.81 -34.94
C LYS A 520 11.25 -24.71 -35.78
N SER A 521 12.56 -24.80 -36.02
CA SER A 521 13.31 -23.78 -36.77
C SER A 521 12.81 -23.61 -38.21
N GLU A 522 12.29 -24.67 -38.86
CA GLU A 522 11.75 -24.58 -40.22
C GLU A 522 10.36 -23.92 -40.31
N GLU A 523 9.72 -23.65 -39.16
CA GLU A 523 8.43 -22.96 -39.10
C GLU A 523 8.59 -21.44 -39.05
N PHE A 524 9.74 -20.93 -38.57
CA PHE A 524 10.08 -19.51 -38.58
C PHE A 524 10.54 -19.06 -39.97
N LYS A 525 9.75 -18.22 -40.62
CA LYS A 525 9.98 -17.68 -41.97
C LYS A 525 9.85 -16.16 -41.94
N ASP A 526 10.27 -15.49 -43.01
CA ASP A 526 9.84 -14.11 -43.28
C ASP A 526 8.29 -14.01 -43.25
N ASP A 527 7.64 -15.07 -43.74
CA ASP A 527 6.21 -15.39 -43.85
C ASP A 527 5.42 -15.62 -42.54
N GLU A 528 5.97 -16.36 -41.58
CA GLU A 528 5.21 -17.03 -40.51
C GLU A 528 6.11 -17.22 -39.28
N ILE A 529 5.51 -17.38 -38.09
CA ILE A 529 6.20 -17.96 -36.94
C ILE A 529 5.69 -19.40 -36.73
N CYS A 530 6.31 -20.13 -35.80
CA CYS A 530 5.72 -21.38 -35.31
C CYS A 530 4.29 -21.16 -34.78
N ASN A 531 3.53 -22.23 -34.68
CA ASN A 531 2.20 -22.16 -34.10
C ASN A 531 2.30 -21.68 -32.63
N TYR A 532 1.48 -20.69 -32.26
CA TYR A 532 1.37 -20.15 -30.91
C TYR A 532 -0.08 -20.21 -30.42
N PHE A 533 -0.26 -20.35 -29.12
CA PHE A 533 -1.57 -20.48 -28.49
C PHE A 533 -2.13 -19.10 -28.12
N VAL A 534 -3.38 -18.81 -28.45
CA VAL A 534 -4.01 -17.50 -28.22
C VAL A 534 -5.14 -17.63 -27.20
N MET A 535 -5.05 -16.84 -26.13
CA MET A 535 -6.08 -16.70 -25.10
C MET A 535 -6.78 -15.35 -25.29
N GLY A 536 -7.85 -15.32 -26.08
CA GLY A 536 -8.49 -14.08 -26.56
C GLY A 536 -9.99 -14.02 -26.31
N LYS A 537 -10.70 -13.27 -27.16
CA LYS A 537 -12.17 -13.23 -27.20
C LYS A 537 -12.71 -13.44 -28.62
N LEU A 538 -13.83 -14.15 -28.72
CA LEU A 538 -14.64 -14.29 -29.93
C LEU A 538 -16.10 -14.00 -29.58
N ASP A 539 -16.75 -13.16 -30.37
CA ASP A 539 -18.12 -12.66 -30.13
C ASP A 539 -18.37 -12.13 -28.69
N GLY A 540 -17.32 -11.57 -28.08
CA GLY A 540 -17.32 -11.00 -26.72
C GLY A 540 -17.02 -11.96 -25.58
N ALA A 541 -17.00 -13.28 -25.83
CA ALA A 541 -16.70 -14.32 -24.84
C ALA A 541 -15.27 -14.86 -24.98
N TYR A 542 -14.70 -15.38 -23.89
CA TYR A 542 -13.37 -16.00 -23.88
C TYR A 542 -13.23 -17.12 -24.93
N HIS A 543 -12.13 -17.09 -25.68
CA HIS A 543 -11.85 -18.01 -26.78
C HIS A 543 -10.38 -18.45 -26.79
N GLU A 544 -10.16 -19.72 -27.13
CA GLU A 544 -8.84 -20.32 -27.30
C GLU A 544 -8.63 -20.69 -28.77
N ALA A 545 -7.48 -20.28 -29.33
CA ALA A 545 -7.12 -20.54 -30.71
C ALA A 545 -5.64 -20.92 -30.84
N VAL A 546 -5.26 -21.42 -32.02
CA VAL A 546 -3.86 -21.63 -32.41
C VAL A 546 -3.59 -20.83 -33.68
N GLU A 547 -2.65 -19.90 -33.61
CA GLU A 547 -2.29 -18.97 -34.69
C GLU A 547 -0.81 -19.10 -35.08
N LYS A 548 -0.41 -18.42 -36.16
CA LYS A 548 0.96 -18.50 -36.71
C LYS A 548 1.39 -17.27 -37.55
N ARG A 549 0.56 -16.22 -37.58
CA ARG A 549 0.79 -15.01 -38.37
C ARG A 549 1.23 -13.87 -37.47
N VAL A 550 2.04 -12.98 -38.02
CA VAL A 550 2.55 -11.77 -37.34
C VAL A 550 2.49 -10.59 -38.30
N ASP A 551 2.40 -9.37 -37.77
CA ASP A 551 2.62 -8.17 -38.58
C ASP A 551 4.08 -8.13 -39.07
N LYS A 552 4.27 -7.62 -40.28
CA LYS A 552 5.54 -7.64 -41.02
C LYS A 552 5.98 -6.27 -41.49
N ARG A 553 5.12 -5.25 -41.38
CA ARG A 553 5.33 -3.92 -41.98
C ARG A 553 6.75 -3.40 -41.76
N ALA A 554 7.24 -3.43 -40.52
CA ALA A 554 8.59 -3.02 -40.16
C ALA A 554 9.58 -4.17 -39.84
N LEU A 555 9.26 -5.44 -40.08
CA LEU A 555 10.11 -6.58 -39.65
C LEU A 555 11.56 -6.48 -40.15
N ALA A 556 11.76 -6.01 -41.40
CA ALA A 556 13.07 -5.77 -41.96
C ALA A 556 13.81 -4.57 -41.32
N LEU A 557 13.07 -3.52 -40.93
CA LEU A 557 13.62 -2.37 -40.20
C LEU A 557 13.98 -2.73 -38.77
N TRP A 558 13.14 -3.50 -38.07
CA TRP A 558 13.43 -4.06 -36.75
C TRP A 558 14.70 -4.91 -36.80
N LYS A 559 14.85 -5.81 -37.78
CA LYS A 559 16.08 -6.59 -37.99
C LYS A 559 17.31 -5.71 -38.25
N LYS A 560 17.18 -4.65 -39.05
CA LYS A 560 18.23 -3.63 -39.30
C LYS A 560 18.67 -2.92 -38.01
N LEU A 561 17.73 -2.28 -37.30
CA LEU A 561 18.01 -1.54 -36.06
C LEU A 561 18.58 -2.44 -34.97
N TYR A 562 18.03 -3.65 -34.83
CA TYR A 562 18.46 -4.62 -33.85
C TYR A 562 19.90 -5.10 -34.07
N LEU A 563 20.26 -5.49 -35.32
CA LEU A 563 21.64 -5.87 -35.67
C LEU A 563 22.64 -4.72 -35.50
N GLN A 564 22.22 -3.48 -35.76
CA GLN A 564 23.08 -2.30 -35.58
C GLN A 564 23.27 -1.95 -34.10
N THR A 565 22.27 -2.19 -33.25
CA THR A 565 22.41 -2.09 -31.79
C THR A 565 23.50 -3.04 -31.27
N ILE A 566 23.46 -4.32 -31.68
CA ILE A 566 24.48 -5.32 -31.33
C ILE A 566 25.88 -4.86 -31.81
N THR A 567 25.99 -4.42 -33.07
CA THR A 567 27.27 -3.96 -33.65
C THR A 567 27.86 -2.77 -32.88
N ASN A 568 27.02 -1.81 -32.48
CA ASN A 568 27.47 -0.61 -31.77
C ASN A 568 28.01 -0.91 -30.36
N HIS A 569 27.46 -1.91 -29.66
CA HIS A 569 27.94 -2.31 -28.32
C HIS A 569 29.17 -3.22 -28.35
N LEU A 570 29.46 -3.92 -29.46
CA LEU A 570 30.64 -4.80 -29.58
C LEU A 570 31.95 -4.06 -29.88
N GLY A 571 31.88 -2.87 -30.50
CA GLY A 571 33.05 -2.06 -30.84
C GLY A 571 33.88 -2.57 -32.03
N SER A 572 34.62 -1.67 -32.69
CA SER A 572 35.35 -1.97 -33.93
C SER A 572 36.62 -2.82 -33.75
N ASP A 573 37.13 -2.94 -32.52
CA ASP A 573 38.56 -3.21 -32.31
C ASP A 573 38.88 -4.68 -31.92
N MET A 574 37.87 -5.51 -31.68
CA MET A 574 38.06 -6.93 -31.32
C MET A 574 38.21 -7.90 -32.50
N ILE A 575 38.19 -7.42 -33.75
CA ILE A 575 38.42 -8.25 -34.94
C ILE A 575 39.83 -8.02 -35.52
N HIS A 576 40.88 -8.38 -34.78
CA HIS A 576 42.20 -8.89 -35.28
C HIS A 576 43.29 -8.96 -34.17
N ALA A 577 43.30 -10.03 -33.35
CA ALA A 577 44.46 -10.34 -32.50
C ALA A 577 44.55 -11.83 -32.11
N GLY A 578 44.84 -12.72 -33.06
CA GLY A 578 45.24 -14.10 -32.75
C GLY A 578 46.76 -14.21 -32.63
N PHE A 579 47.30 -14.43 -31.43
CA PHE A 579 48.68 -14.91 -31.22
C PHE A 579 48.86 -15.66 -29.89
N THR A 580 49.99 -16.35 -29.76
CA THR A 580 50.21 -17.46 -28.81
C THR A 580 51.20 -17.14 -27.69
N LEU A 581 50.94 -17.69 -26.49
CA LEU A 581 51.91 -18.02 -25.42
C LEU A 581 52.62 -16.83 -24.72
N PRO A 582 53.30 -17.05 -23.56
CA PRO A 582 53.41 -18.26 -22.73
C PRO A 582 52.99 -18.07 -21.26
N LEU A 583 53.18 -19.12 -20.45
CA LEU A 583 53.37 -19.00 -18.99
C LEU A 583 54.66 -18.20 -18.66
N TRP A 584 54.95 -18.02 -17.36
CA TRP A 584 56.16 -17.40 -16.72
C TRP A 584 55.99 -15.99 -16.10
N SER A 585 55.22 -15.90 -15.01
CA SER A 585 55.36 -14.80 -14.03
C SER A 585 54.91 -15.15 -12.59
N MET A 586 54.65 -16.43 -12.28
CA MET A 586 54.19 -16.88 -10.95
C MET A 586 55.35 -17.12 -9.96
N LEU A 587 56.20 -16.12 -9.69
CA LEU A 587 57.06 -16.07 -8.49
C LEU A 587 57.79 -14.71 -8.31
N LEU A 588 57.14 -13.71 -7.68
CA LEU A 588 57.73 -12.52 -7.00
C LEU A 588 56.56 -11.59 -6.55
N LEU A 589 56.47 -11.02 -5.35
CA LEU A 589 57.22 -11.20 -4.10
C LEU A 589 56.27 -11.69 -2.99
N LEU A 590 56.61 -12.78 -2.31
CA LEU A 590 55.99 -13.17 -1.03
C LEU A 590 56.73 -12.52 0.16
N LEU A 591 57.15 -11.27 -0.02
CA LEU A 591 58.10 -10.55 0.84
C LEU A 591 57.75 -9.05 0.94
N LEU A 592 56.90 -8.70 1.90
CA LEU A 592 56.98 -7.47 2.72
C LEU A 592 55.90 -7.43 3.82
N LEU A 593 55.92 -8.41 4.73
CA LEU A 593 55.25 -8.29 6.03
C LEU A 593 56.18 -7.51 6.97
N GLY A 594 55.80 -6.30 7.39
CA GLY A 594 56.68 -5.46 8.21
C GLY A 594 56.08 -4.18 8.81
N PHE A 595 55.44 -4.31 9.98
CA PHE A 595 55.28 -3.30 11.05
C PHE A 595 54.78 -1.87 10.75
N GLY A 596 53.61 -1.56 11.33
CA GLY A 596 53.27 -0.23 11.88
C GLY A 596 52.56 0.75 10.92
N GLN A 597 51.69 1.64 11.38
CA GLN A 597 51.14 1.86 12.73
C GLN A 597 49.63 2.15 12.65
N SER A 598 48.89 1.87 13.73
CA SER A 598 47.47 2.20 13.85
C SER A 598 47.25 3.69 14.15
N THR A 599 46.79 4.44 13.16
CA THR A 599 46.17 5.75 13.39
C THR A 599 44.67 5.56 13.67
N PRO A 600 44.11 6.18 14.72
CA PRO A 600 42.67 6.12 14.97
C PRO A 600 41.96 7.11 14.04
N SER A 601 41.51 6.63 12.88
CA SER A 601 40.56 7.38 12.05
C SER A 601 39.32 7.68 12.87
N ILE A 602 39.13 8.94 13.25
CA ILE A 602 37.96 9.40 13.99
C ILE A 602 36.76 9.35 13.05
N ALA A 603 36.12 8.19 12.98
CA ALA A 603 34.78 8.06 12.44
C ALA A 603 33.88 9.02 13.23
N VAL A 604 33.41 10.08 12.57
CA VAL A 604 32.38 10.97 13.12
C VAL A 604 31.07 10.20 13.09
N ALA A 605 30.93 9.29 14.04
CA ALA A 605 29.76 8.44 14.19
C ALA A 605 28.53 9.34 14.27
N GLN A 606 27.64 9.25 13.26
CA GLN A 606 26.34 9.92 13.34
C GLN A 606 25.66 9.45 14.61
N LYS A 607 25.53 10.39 15.55
CA LYS A 607 25.24 10.07 16.95
C LYS A 607 23.83 9.51 17.02
N ALA A 608 23.73 8.18 17.19
CA ALA A 608 22.49 7.43 17.09
C ALA A 608 21.36 8.14 17.85
N LEU A 609 20.24 8.38 17.15
CA LEU A 609 19.12 9.16 17.66
C LEU A 609 18.42 8.39 18.77
N ILE A 610 18.89 8.57 20.00
CA ILE A 610 18.43 7.81 21.16
C ILE A 610 17.71 8.72 22.15
N VAL A 611 16.52 8.30 22.58
CA VAL A 611 15.77 8.90 23.68
C VAL A 611 15.61 7.86 24.78
N CYS A 612 16.12 8.16 25.98
CA CYS A 612 16.01 7.29 27.16
C CYS A 612 15.15 7.93 28.24
N GLY A 613 14.21 7.16 28.79
CA GLY A 613 13.39 7.55 29.93
C GLY A 613 13.43 6.50 31.03
N GLY A 614 13.55 6.93 32.30
CA GLY A 614 13.78 6.01 33.43
C GLY A 614 12.76 4.86 33.55
N SER A 615 11.49 5.13 33.22
CA SER A 615 10.39 4.16 33.16
C SER A 615 10.04 3.69 31.74
N LEU A 616 10.59 4.32 30.69
CA LEU A 616 10.33 3.99 29.28
C LEU A 616 11.25 2.87 28.78
N GLY A 617 12.54 2.93 29.14
CA GLY A 617 13.62 2.26 28.43
C GLY A 617 14.38 3.26 27.56
N CYS A 618 15.15 2.77 26.58
CA CYS A 618 15.76 3.59 25.54
C CYS A 618 15.15 3.23 24.19
N LEU A 619 14.90 4.24 23.35
CA LEU A 619 14.39 4.10 21.98
C LEU A 619 15.43 4.63 20.99
N LYS A 620 15.67 3.91 19.89
CA LYS A 620 16.41 4.40 18.72
C LYS A 620 15.40 4.87 17.66
N GLY A 621 15.38 6.16 17.35
CA GLY A 621 14.59 6.75 16.26
C GLY A 621 15.37 6.91 14.96
N ILE A 622 14.75 7.58 13.99
CA ILE A 622 15.30 7.95 12.68
C ILE A 622 15.12 9.45 12.40
N TYR A 623 15.81 9.94 11.36
CA TYR A 623 15.47 11.23 10.74
C TYR A 623 14.53 10.97 9.55
N MET A 624 13.49 11.80 9.41
CA MET A 624 12.60 11.80 8.24
C MET A 624 12.67 13.17 7.56
N THR A 625 12.52 13.22 6.23
CA THR A 625 12.50 14.46 5.44
C THR A 625 11.19 15.23 5.69
N GLY A 626 11.25 16.55 5.85
CA GLY A 626 10.06 17.41 5.92
C GLY A 626 9.53 17.76 4.54
N TYR A 627 8.30 18.31 4.49
CA TYR A 627 7.71 18.75 3.23
C TYR A 627 8.33 20.08 2.77
N GLN A 628 8.58 21.01 3.69
CA GLN A 628 9.39 22.21 3.46
C GLN A 628 10.79 22.08 4.09
N ILE A 629 10.92 21.52 5.30
CA ILE A 629 12.20 21.47 6.03
C ILE A 629 13.06 20.27 5.64
N LYS A 630 14.39 20.40 5.78
CA LYS A 630 15.34 19.32 5.42
C LYS A 630 15.04 18.00 6.13
N ARG A 631 14.78 18.03 7.45
CA ARG A 631 14.43 16.85 8.25
C ARG A 631 13.89 17.19 9.64
N PHE A 632 13.25 16.21 10.27
CA PHE A 632 12.86 16.16 11.68
C PHE A 632 13.26 14.81 12.31
N GLU A 633 13.11 14.68 13.63
CA GLU A 633 13.40 13.46 14.39
C GLU A 633 12.11 12.67 14.63
N ALA A 634 12.10 11.38 14.28
CA ALA A 634 10.93 10.49 14.39
C ALA A 634 11.23 9.21 15.17
N PHE A 635 10.25 8.74 15.95
CA PHE A 635 10.31 7.51 16.73
C PHE A 635 9.02 6.73 16.48
N LEU A 636 9.12 5.68 15.66
CA LEU A 636 7.99 4.93 15.12
C LEU A 636 7.74 3.64 15.91
N GLY A 637 6.51 3.12 15.88
CA GLY A 637 6.18 1.78 16.37
C GLY A 637 6.47 1.57 17.86
N ILE A 638 6.22 2.57 18.72
CA ILE A 638 6.47 2.50 20.16
C ILE A 638 5.27 1.85 20.87
N PRO A 639 5.41 0.68 21.53
CA PRO A 639 4.31 0.04 22.22
C PRO A 639 3.93 0.83 23.48
N TYR A 640 2.66 1.22 23.59
CA TYR A 640 2.13 1.88 24.79
C TYR A 640 1.32 0.91 25.68
N ALA A 641 0.85 -0.20 25.10
CA ALA A 641 0.19 -1.30 25.80
C ALA A 641 0.89 -2.64 25.51
N LEU A 642 0.50 -3.69 26.25
CA LEU A 642 0.73 -5.07 25.84
C LEU A 642 -0.19 -5.45 24.66
N PRO A 643 0.24 -6.35 23.76
CA PRO A 643 -0.57 -6.83 22.64
C PRO A 643 -1.93 -7.36 23.10
N PRO A 644 -3.06 -6.89 22.56
CA PRO A 644 -4.41 -7.23 23.02
C PRO A 644 -4.92 -8.61 22.52
N VAL A 645 -4.00 -9.56 22.29
CA VAL A 645 -4.27 -10.88 21.68
C VAL A 645 -4.77 -11.92 22.69
N GLY A 646 -5.47 -12.94 22.19
CA GLY A 646 -5.85 -14.13 22.97
C GLY A 646 -6.63 -13.81 24.25
N LYS A 647 -6.02 -14.05 25.42
CA LYS A 647 -6.63 -13.72 26.73
C LYS A 647 -6.83 -12.22 26.98
N LEU A 648 -6.12 -11.36 26.24
CA LEU A 648 -6.30 -9.91 26.30
C LEU A 648 -7.31 -9.38 25.27
N ARG A 649 -7.78 -10.22 24.33
CA ARG A 649 -8.89 -9.88 23.43
C ARG A 649 -10.14 -9.60 24.25
N PHE A 650 -10.89 -8.56 23.88
CA PHE A 650 -12.02 -8.04 24.66
C PHE A 650 -11.66 -7.78 26.14
N SER A 651 -10.53 -7.15 26.41
CA SER A 651 -10.13 -6.72 27.76
C SER A 651 -9.54 -5.31 27.77
N ASN A 652 -9.66 -4.63 28.93
CA ASN A 652 -9.08 -3.32 29.17
C ASN A 652 -7.55 -3.41 29.01
N PRO A 653 -6.92 -2.51 28.21
CA PRO A 653 -5.52 -2.62 27.84
C PRO A 653 -4.59 -2.56 29.05
N LYS A 654 -3.45 -3.24 28.95
CA LYS A 654 -2.46 -3.35 30.02
C LYS A 654 -1.23 -2.52 29.68
N VAL A 655 -0.75 -1.74 30.63
CA VAL A 655 0.40 -0.84 30.47
C VAL A 655 1.61 -1.63 29.97
N MET A 656 2.25 -1.17 28.88
CA MET A 656 3.50 -1.78 28.42
C MET A 656 4.59 -1.64 29.51
N PRO A 657 5.24 -2.73 29.97
CA PRO A 657 6.36 -2.64 30.89
C PRO A 657 7.55 -1.86 30.31
N LYS A 658 8.43 -1.38 31.18
CA LYS A 658 9.67 -0.70 30.77
C LYS A 658 10.44 -1.54 29.74
N LEU A 659 10.72 -0.96 28.58
CA LEU A 659 11.45 -1.60 27.50
C LEU A 659 12.90 -1.89 27.93
N ARG A 660 13.38 -3.08 27.59
CA ARG A 660 14.73 -3.56 27.91
C ARG A 660 15.68 -3.25 26.75
N GLY A 661 16.93 -2.89 27.07
CA GLY A 661 17.93 -2.50 26.08
C GLY A 661 17.56 -1.20 25.35
N ILE A 662 17.90 -1.15 24.06
CA ILE A 662 17.49 -0.09 23.13
C ILE A 662 16.45 -0.70 22.18
N TYR A 663 15.18 -0.30 22.34
CA TYR A 663 14.11 -0.68 21.44
C TYR A 663 14.27 0.06 20.10
N ASN A 664 14.10 -0.63 18.99
CA ASN A 664 14.24 -0.04 17.66
C ASN A 664 12.91 0.60 17.23
N ALA A 665 12.83 1.93 17.34
CA ALA A 665 11.68 2.74 16.95
C ALA A 665 11.92 3.41 15.58
N SER A 666 12.43 2.64 14.61
CA SER A 666 12.80 3.13 13.27
C SER A 666 11.78 2.83 12.17
N VAL A 667 10.80 1.96 12.44
CA VAL A 667 9.81 1.50 11.46
C VAL A 667 8.42 1.63 12.08
N ALA A 668 7.44 2.06 11.29
CA ALA A 668 6.04 2.03 11.71
C ALA A 668 5.58 0.59 11.94
N LYS A 669 4.60 0.41 12.82
CA LYS A 669 3.96 -0.88 13.04
C LYS A 669 2.66 -0.99 12.24
N PRO A 670 2.17 -2.22 11.95
CA PRO A 670 0.86 -2.41 11.34
C PRO A 670 -0.24 -1.71 12.13
N ASP A 671 -1.23 -1.19 11.42
CA ASP A 671 -2.44 -0.65 12.04
C ASP A 671 -3.28 -1.79 12.64
N CYS A 672 -4.21 -1.44 13.54
CA CYS A 672 -5.11 -2.43 14.14
C CYS A 672 -6.00 -3.08 13.10
N ILE A 673 -6.16 -4.40 13.20
CA ILE A 673 -6.92 -5.19 12.23
C ILE A 673 -8.36 -4.68 12.08
N GLN A 674 -8.73 -4.40 10.84
CA GLN A 674 -9.83 -3.51 10.48
C GLN A 674 -10.43 -3.90 9.13
N LYS A 675 -11.68 -3.48 8.88
CA LYS A 675 -12.35 -3.59 7.58
C LYS A 675 -12.87 -2.22 7.16
N ASN A 676 -12.32 -1.65 6.09
CA ASN A 676 -12.59 -0.24 5.78
C ASN A 676 -13.84 -0.02 4.92
N TYR A 677 -15.00 0.10 5.57
CA TYR A 677 -16.29 0.39 4.92
C TYR A 677 -16.42 1.76 4.24
N LEU A 678 -15.40 2.64 4.32
CA LEU A 678 -15.35 3.89 3.55
C LEU A 678 -14.84 3.69 2.12
N LEU A 679 -14.30 2.53 1.78
CA LEU A 679 -13.84 2.19 0.43
C LEU A 679 -14.95 1.45 -0.34
N PRO A 680 -15.02 1.58 -1.68
CA PRO A 680 -16.00 0.85 -2.50
C PRO A 680 -15.82 -0.68 -2.41
N THR A 681 -14.60 -1.16 -2.12
CA THR A 681 -14.28 -2.57 -1.86
C THR A 681 -13.64 -2.73 -0.47
N PRO A 682 -14.41 -3.00 0.60
CA PRO A 682 -13.90 -3.06 1.97
C PRO A 682 -12.99 -4.27 2.26
N LEU A 683 -11.68 -4.11 2.08
CA LEU A 683 -10.67 -5.12 2.45
C LEU A 683 -10.47 -5.23 3.97
N ILE A 684 -10.10 -6.42 4.44
CA ILE A 684 -9.57 -6.65 5.79
C ILE A 684 -8.05 -6.56 5.75
N TYR A 685 -7.45 -5.78 6.64
CA TYR A 685 -6.00 -5.64 6.79
C TYR A 685 -5.62 -5.20 8.21
N GLY A 686 -4.32 -5.26 8.55
CA GLY A 686 -3.78 -4.94 9.87
C GLY A 686 -3.67 -6.16 10.81
N GLU A 687 -3.18 -5.95 12.02
CA GLU A 687 -2.90 -7.01 13.01
C GLU A 687 -3.63 -6.78 14.35
N GLU A 688 -3.77 -7.82 15.18
CA GLU A 688 -4.23 -7.64 16.57
C GLU A 688 -3.13 -7.06 17.47
N ASP A 689 -1.84 -7.35 17.24
CA ASP A 689 -0.75 -6.64 17.92
C ASP A 689 -0.51 -5.29 17.26
N CYS A 690 -1.26 -4.29 17.73
CA CYS A 690 -1.35 -2.99 17.06
C CYS A 690 -1.31 -1.77 18.01
N LEU A 691 -1.13 -1.97 19.33
CA LEU A 691 -1.21 -0.89 20.33
C LEU A 691 0.10 -0.09 20.44
N TYR A 692 0.45 0.50 19.30
CA TYR A 692 1.64 1.28 19.04
C TYR A 692 1.31 2.76 18.78
N LEU A 693 2.26 3.64 19.11
CA LEU A 693 2.23 5.05 18.78
C LEU A 693 3.54 5.52 18.15
N ASN A 694 3.46 6.61 17.38
CA ASN A 694 4.57 7.26 16.72
C ASN A 694 4.77 8.65 17.35
N VAL A 695 6.01 9.08 17.59
CA VAL A 695 6.34 10.41 18.13
C VAL A 695 7.28 11.14 17.18
N TYR A 696 6.87 12.34 16.76
CA TYR A 696 7.57 13.18 15.81
C TYR A 696 7.94 14.51 16.46
N ARG A 697 9.19 14.96 16.33
CA ARG A 697 9.67 16.23 16.89
C ARG A 697 10.66 16.97 15.98
N PRO A 698 10.72 18.31 16.02
CA PRO A 698 11.72 19.10 15.31
C PRO A 698 13.17 18.77 15.73
N GLU A 699 14.11 18.77 14.76
CA GLU A 699 15.54 18.63 15.06
C GLU A 699 16.10 19.84 15.84
N ARG A 700 15.61 21.04 15.56
CA ARG A 700 15.99 22.29 16.24
C ARG A 700 15.32 22.38 17.61
N ARG A 701 15.99 21.87 18.64
CA ARG A 701 15.48 21.82 20.02
C ARG A 701 15.37 23.22 20.62
N SER A 702 14.13 23.64 20.91
CA SER A 702 13.85 24.77 21.80
C SER A 702 14.48 24.53 23.18
N ARG A 703 14.86 25.61 23.88
CA ARG A 703 15.26 25.54 25.30
C ARG A 703 14.07 25.32 26.24
N GLN A 704 12.84 25.52 25.75
CA GLN A 704 11.60 25.27 26.48
C GLN A 704 10.92 24.01 25.94
N PRO A 705 10.23 23.22 26.78
CA PRO A 705 9.40 22.12 26.31
C PRO A 705 8.35 22.59 25.29
N LEU A 706 8.14 21.81 24.23
CA LEU A 706 7.16 22.10 23.18
C LEU A 706 5.74 21.67 23.59
N PRO A 707 4.67 22.34 23.13
CA PRO A 707 3.31 21.78 23.19
C PRO A 707 3.23 20.46 22.42
N VAL A 708 2.27 19.62 22.81
CA VAL A 708 2.11 18.26 22.29
C VAL A 708 0.73 18.12 21.67
N MET A 709 0.67 17.78 20.40
CA MET A 709 -0.58 17.44 19.72
C MET A 709 -0.68 15.92 19.59
N VAL A 710 -1.80 15.34 20.02
CA VAL A 710 -2.07 13.90 19.93
C VAL A 710 -3.25 13.68 18.99
N TYR A 711 -2.99 13.02 17.86
CA TYR A 711 -4.00 12.72 16.85
C TYR A 711 -4.75 11.43 17.18
N ILE A 712 -6.07 11.50 17.11
CA ILE A 712 -7.00 10.36 17.13
C ILE A 712 -7.61 10.27 15.74
N HIS A 713 -7.29 9.21 14.99
CA HIS A 713 -7.75 9.06 13.61
C HIS A 713 -9.28 8.86 13.51
N GLY A 714 -9.83 9.19 12.34
CA GLY A 714 -11.23 8.93 12.00
C GLY A 714 -11.52 7.47 11.64
N GLY A 715 -12.40 7.24 10.66
CA GLY A 715 -12.73 5.90 10.15
C GLY A 715 -13.91 5.20 10.87
N GLY A 716 -14.90 5.97 11.33
CA GLY A 716 -16.18 5.42 11.83
C GLY A 716 -16.10 4.41 13.00
N PHE A 717 -14.98 4.40 13.74
CA PHE A 717 -14.63 3.38 14.74
C PHE A 717 -14.36 1.96 14.19
N PHE A 718 -14.38 1.75 12.88
CA PHE A 718 -14.08 0.46 12.22
C PHE A 718 -12.79 0.45 11.40
N SER A 719 -12.29 1.62 10.98
CA SER A 719 -11.03 1.78 10.25
C SER A 719 -10.19 2.96 10.73
N GLY A 720 -8.99 3.13 10.17
CA GLY A 720 -8.08 4.25 10.37
C GLY A 720 -6.61 3.85 10.31
N SER A 721 -5.71 4.81 10.53
CA SER A 721 -4.27 4.55 10.55
C SER A 721 -3.54 5.52 11.47
N ALA A 722 -2.40 5.08 12.00
CA ALA A 722 -1.40 5.94 12.64
C ALA A 722 -0.10 6.03 11.83
N GLY A 723 0.01 5.29 10.73
CA GLY A 723 1.22 5.17 9.91
C GLY A 723 1.50 6.43 9.08
N PRO A 724 2.78 6.82 8.91
CA PRO A 724 3.16 8.05 8.21
C PRO A 724 2.84 8.07 6.70
N GLN A 725 2.29 6.99 6.13
CA GLN A 725 1.85 6.92 4.74
C GLN A 725 0.38 7.39 4.54
N LEU A 726 -0.38 7.48 5.64
CA LEU A 726 -1.78 7.96 5.69
C LEU A 726 -1.99 9.09 6.71
N THR A 727 -1.10 9.23 7.69
CA THR A 727 -1.07 10.34 8.65
C THR A 727 0.34 10.93 8.74
N GLY A 728 0.87 11.37 7.59
CA GLY A 728 2.23 11.91 7.48
C GLY A 728 2.44 13.17 8.32
N PRO A 729 3.42 13.20 9.24
CA PRO A 729 3.66 14.29 10.19
C PRO A 729 4.26 15.56 9.57
N GLU A 730 4.66 15.52 8.29
CA GLU A 730 5.58 16.46 7.67
C GLU A 730 5.15 17.92 7.83
N TYR A 731 3.88 18.24 7.56
CA TYR A 731 3.36 19.60 7.63
C TYR A 731 3.39 20.17 9.06
N PHE A 732 3.05 19.36 10.08
CA PHE A 732 3.20 19.73 11.49
C PHE A 732 4.67 19.93 11.89
N MET A 733 5.57 19.10 11.37
CA MET A 733 7.00 19.16 11.66
C MET A 733 7.70 20.34 11.00
N ASP A 734 7.25 20.77 9.82
CA ASP A 734 7.75 21.95 9.11
C ASP A 734 7.63 23.23 9.95
N THR A 735 6.60 23.35 10.80
CA THR A 735 6.43 24.49 11.71
C THR A 735 7.59 24.64 12.70
N GLY A 736 8.20 23.52 13.12
CA GLY A 736 9.21 23.51 14.18
C GLY A 736 8.69 23.77 15.60
N GLU A 737 7.36 23.87 15.83
CA GLU A 737 6.80 24.39 17.09
C GLU A 737 6.07 23.38 17.98
N VAL A 738 5.74 22.18 17.48
CA VAL A 738 4.99 21.13 18.20
C VAL A 738 5.75 19.81 18.24
N ILE A 739 5.41 18.96 19.19
CA ILE A 739 5.58 17.50 19.06
C ILE A 739 4.25 16.91 18.63
N LEU A 740 4.26 16.08 17.59
CA LEU A 740 3.08 15.34 17.13
C LEU A 740 3.18 13.88 17.59
N VAL A 741 2.05 13.33 18.03
CA VAL A 741 1.88 11.92 18.36
C VAL A 741 0.71 11.36 17.57
N SER A 742 0.92 10.31 16.76
CA SER A 742 -0.18 9.49 16.20
C SER A 742 -0.21 8.14 16.90
N MET A 743 -1.40 7.54 17.05
CA MET A 743 -1.57 6.28 17.77
C MET A 743 -2.65 5.41 17.12
N ALA A 744 -2.36 4.11 16.98
CA ALA A 744 -3.35 3.12 16.58
C ALA A 744 -4.07 2.60 17.85
N TYR A 745 -5.35 2.26 17.71
CA TYR A 745 -6.22 1.77 18.79
C TYR A 745 -7.20 0.72 18.24
N ARG A 746 -7.74 -0.18 19.07
CA ARG A 746 -8.63 -1.24 18.57
C ARG A 746 -9.91 -0.70 17.95
N LEU A 747 -10.27 -1.27 16.80
CA LEU A 747 -11.39 -0.89 15.95
C LEU A 747 -12.46 -2.00 15.88
N GLY A 748 -13.62 -1.67 15.33
CA GLY A 748 -14.72 -2.60 15.08
C GLY A 748 -15.13 -3.39 16.34
N ALA A 749 -15.40 -4.68 16.16
CA ALA A 749 -15.74 -5.57 17.28
C ALA A 749 -14.66 -5.54 18.38
N LEU A 750 -13.38 -5.63 18.01
CA LEU A 750 -12.25 -5.68 18.97
C LEU A 750 -12.17 -4.40 19.83
N GLY A 751 -12.55 -3.26 19.27
CA GLY A 751 -12.57 -1.97 19.95
C GLY A 751 -13.83 -1.70 20.78
N PHE A 752 -15.00 -2.16 20.33
CA PHE A 752 -16.27 -1.54 20.74
C PHE A 752 -17.38 -2.52 21.12
N LEU A 753 -17.27 -3.82 20.81
CA LEU A 753 -18.20 -4.86 21.24
C LEU A 753 -18.39 -4.85 22.78
N SER A 754 -19.62 -4.98 23.27
CA SER A 754 -19.94 -5.03 24.70
C SER A 754 -21.06 -6.03 25.01
N THR A 755 -20.95 -6.74 26.13
CA THR A 755 -22.03 -7.54 26.74
C THR A 755 -22.80 -6.77 27.81
N GLN A 756 -22.54 -5.46 27.94
CA GLN A 756 -23.17 -4.57 28.93
C GLN A 756 -22.99 -5.05 30.40
N ASP A 757 -21.94 -5.82 30.66
CA ASP A 757 -21.58 -6.39 31.96
C ASP A 757 -20.06 -6.55 32.09
N SER A 758 -19.59 -7.18 33.17
CA SER A 758 -18.15 -7.41 33.41
C SER A 758 -17.47 -8.43 32.49
N ALA A 759 -18.19 -9.16 31.64
CA ALA A 759 -17.59 -10.19 30.77
C ALA A 759 -16.91 -9.58 29.53
N VAL A 760 -17.53 -8.54 28.97
CA VAL A 760 -17.03 -7.63 27.93
C VAL A 760 -17.66 -6.24 28.20
N PRO A 761 -17.02 -5.33 28.95
CA PRO A 761 -17.64 -4.04 29.25
C PRO A 761 -17.74 -3.11 28.02
N GLY A 762 -16.84 -3.24 27.05
CA GLY A 762 -16.78 -2.39 25.84
C GLY A 762 -15.77 -1.25 25.94
N ASN A 763 -15.87 -0.28 25.03
CA ASN A 763 -15.02 0.92 24.94
C ASN A 763 -13.50 0.63 24.95
N PHE A 764 -13.06 -0.53 24.47
CA PHE A 764 -11.65 -0.90 24.44
C PHE A 764 -10.80 0.07 23.62
N GLY A 765 -11.29 0.50 22.44
CA GLY A 765 -10.59 1.52 21.62
C GLY A 765 -10.40 2.85 22.35
N LEU A 766 -11.42 3.35 23.06
CA LEU A 766 -11.33 4.58 23.87
C LEU A 766 -10.41 4.40 25.10
N LYS A 767 -10.33 3.20 25.67
CA LYS A 767 -9.39 2.85 26.76
C LYS A 767 -7.96 2.70 26.26
N ASP A 768 -7.77 2.25 25.01
CA ASP A 768 -6.47 2.20 24.34
C ASP A 768 -5.94 3.62 24.13
N GLN A 769 -6.76 4.50 23.54
CA GLN A 769 -6.48 5.94 23.40
C GLN A 769 -6.19 6.60 24.77
N GLN A 770 -6.99 6.30 25.80
CA GLN A 770 -6.73 6.77 27.16
C GLN A 770 -5.37 6.30 27.71
N LEU A 771 -4.99 5.04 27.47
CA LEU A 771 -3.70 4.51 27.92
C LEU A 771 -2.53 5.15 27.17
N ALA A 772 -2.68 5.44 25.88
CA ALA A 772 -1.73 6.22 25.11
C ALA A 772 -1.62 7.67 25.60
N LEU A 773 -2.73 8.35 25.94
CA LEU A 773 -2.69 9.67 26.60
C LEU A 773 -1.98 9.61 27.97
N ARG A 774 -2.21 8.55 28.75
CA ARG A 774 -1.46 8.27 29.99
C ARG A 774 0.02 7.96 29.71
N TRP A 775 0.38 7.42 28.54
CA TRP A 775 1.77 7.26 28.10
C TRP A 775 2.39 8.62 27.78
N VAL A 776 1.71 9.48 27.02
CA VAL A 776 2.15 10.84 26.69
C VAL A 776 2.44 11.62 27.97
N GLN A 777 1.51 11.65 28.92
CA GLN A 777 1.67 12.29 30.23
C GLN A 777 2.94 11.81 31.00
N ARG A 778 3.25 10.52 30.96
CA ARG A 778 4.42 9.95 31.64
C ARG A 778 5.75 10.21 30.91
N HIS A 779 5.73 10.17 29.57
CA HIS A 779 6.94 9.95 28.77
C HIS A 779 7.31 11.09 27.81
N ILE A 780 6.37 11.95 27.38
CA ILE A 780 6.62 12.93 26.31
C ILE A 780 7.72 13.96 26.65
N LYS A 781 7.94 14.22 27.94
CA LYS A 781 9.06 15.03 28.46
C LYS A 781 10.45 14.53 28.06
N PHE A 782 10.64 13.22 27.86
CA PHE A 782 11.90 12.66 27.36
C PHE A 782 12.12 12.99 25.86
N PHE A 783 11.04 13.27 25.14
CA PHE A 783 11.06 13.74 23.76
C PHE A 783 11.19 15.27 23.68
N GLY A 784 11.02 16.00 24.79
CA GLY A 784 11.04 17.46 24.84
C GLY A 784 9.65 18.11 24.87
N GLY A 785 8.58 17.33 25.06
CA GLY A 785 7.21 17.84 25.15
C GLY A 785 6.81 18.28 26.56
N ASP A 786 5.88 19.21 26.66
CA ASP A 786 5.26 19.67 27.90
C ASP A 786 4.00 18.85 28.21
N PRO A 787 4.01 17.94 29.20
CA PRO A 787 2.81 17.17 29.55
C PRO A 787 1.67 18.04 30.11
N ARG A 788 1.89 19.34 30.35
CA ARG A 788 0.84 20.29 30.79
C ARG A 788 0.30 21.16 29.65
N ARG A 789 0.71 20.90 28.41
CA ARG A 789 0.16 21.51 27.19
C ARG A 789 -0.02 20.43 26.13
N VAL A 790 -0.89 19.47 26.45
CA VAL A 790 -1.34 18.39 25.56
C VAL A 790 -2.68 18.79 24.95
N THR A 791 -2.74 18.80 23.63
CA THR A 791 -3.94 19.00 22.80
C THR A 791 -4.34 17.67 22.20
N ILE A 792 -5.58 17.23 22.37
CA ILE A 792 -6.11 16.09 21.60
C ILE A 792 -6.90 16.61 20.40
N PHE A 793 -6.67 16.03 19.22
CA PHE A 793 -7.39 16.39 17.99
C PHE A 793 -7.73 15.15 17.18
N GLY A 794 -8.83 15.20 16.45
CA GLY A 794 -9.30 14.08 15.64
C GLY A 794 -10.47 14.48 14.75
N GLN A 795 -10.64 13.71 13.67
CA GLN A 795 -11.64 13.95 12.63
C GLN A 795 -12.66 12.81 12.57
N SER A 796 -13.91 13.10 12.23
CA SER A 796 -15.00 12.11 12.17
C SER A 796 -15.17 11.40 13.50
N ALA A 797 -15.16 10.06 13.54
CA ALA A 797 -15.10 9.25 14.76
C ALA A 797 -13.96 9.64 15.72
N GLY A 798 -12.83 10.16 15.21
CA GLY A 798 -11.76 10.73 16.03
C GLY A 798 -12.17 12.04 16.73
N GLY A 799 -12.98 12.88 16.08
CA GLY A 799 -13.57 14.09 16.68
C GLY A 799 -14.66 13.77 17.70
N VAL A 800 -15.46 12.73 17.44
CA VAL A 800 -16.36 12.12 18.43
C VAL A 800 -15.55 11.62 19.63
N ALA A 801 -14.43 10.92 19.40
CA ALA A 801 -13.56 10.40 20.46
C ALA A 801 -12.87 11.50 21.30
N THR A 802 -12.39 12.59 20.69
CA THR A 802 -11.82 13.71 21.47
C THR A 802 -12.86 14.40 22.34
N HIS A 803 -14.11 14.53 21.85
CA HIS A 803 -15.21 15.02 22.66
C HIS A 803 -15.59 14.00 23.77
N LEU A 804 -15.68 12.71 23.48
CA LEU A 804 -15.91 11.67 24.51
C LEU A 804 -14.80 11.65 25.59
N HIS A 805 -13.55 11.94 25.22
CA HIS A 805 -12.47 12.15 26.19
C HIS A 805 -12.65 13.39 27.07
N MET A 806 -13.25 14.48 26.57
CA MET A 806 -13.62 15.66 27.36
C MET A 806 -14.75 15.34 28.36
N LEU A 807 -15.72 14.51 27.96
CA LEU A 807 -16.81 14.07 28.83
C LEU A 807 -16.37 13.01 29.86
N SER A 808 -15.37 12.18 29.54
CA SER A 808 -14.90 11.12 30.43
C SER A 808 -14.09 11.64 31.62
N SER A 809 -14.66 11.51 32.82
CA SER A 809 -13.98 11.79 34.09
C SER A 809 -12.70 10.96 34.31
N ARG A 810 -12.53 9.84 33.60
CA ARG A 810 -11.31 9.01 33.64
C ARG A 810 -10.16 9.55 32.77
N SER A 811 -10.48 10.49 31.86
CA SER A 811 -9.55 11.20 30.97
C SER A 811 -9.26 12.64 31.41
N ALA A 812 -9.95 13.13 32.44
CA ALA A 812 -9.67 14.40 33.12
C ALA A 812 -8.16 14.56 33.43
N GLY A 813 -7.64 15.75 33.19
CA GLY A 813 -6.23 16.11 33.39
C GLY A 813 -5.22 15.52 32.39
N LEU A 814 -5.59 14.58 31.52
CA LEU A 814 -4.66 13.99 30.53
C LEU A 814 -4.33 14.93 29.35
N PHE A 815 -5.15 15.95 29.14
CA PHE A 815 -5.00 17.00 28.15
C PHE A 815 -5.55 18.33 28.69
N GLN A 816 -5.24 19.42 27.99
CA GLN A 816 -5.58 20.78 28.40
C GLN A 816 -6.40 21.54 27.34
N GLN A 817 -6.57 20.98 26.14
CA GLN A 817 -7.32 21.55 25.01
C GLN A 817 -7.88 20.40 24.15
N VAL A 818 -8.98 20.66 23.45
CA VAL A 818 -9.60 19.70 22.50
C VAL A 818 -9.82 20.36 21.14
N ILE A 819 -9.58 19.62 20.06
CA ILE A 819 -10.10 19.91 18.73
C ILE A 819 -11.01 18.74 18.31
N SER A 820 -12.20 19.04 17.80
CA SER A 820 -13.18 18.06 17.31
C SER A 820 -13.63 18.45 15.89
N MET A 821 -13.12 17.72 14.89
CA MET A 821 -13.36 18.00 13.48
C MET A 821 -14.42 17.03 12.96
N SER A 822 -15.51 17.53 12.35
CA SER A 822 -16.58 16.72 11.76
C SER A 822 -17.14 15.62 12.70
N GLY A 823 -17.26 15.89 14.00
CA GLY A 823 -17.75 14.90 14.97
C GLY A 823 -17.88 15.42 16.40
N THR A 824 -18.96 15.02 17.09
CA THR A 824 -19.23 15.33 18.51
C THR A 824 -19.86 14.14 19.22
N ALA A 825 -19.78 14.08 20.56
CA ALA A 825 -20.26 12.95 21.37
C ALA A 825 -21.79 12.70 21.35
N ASN A 826 -22.54 13.50 20.59
CA ASN A 826 -23.99 13.44 20.42
C ASN A 826 -24.43 13.24 18.94
N VAL A 827 -23.52 12.92 18.01
CA VAL A 827 -23.90 12.42 16.68
C VAL A 827 -24.63 11.07 16.82
N PRO A 828 -25.57 10.70 15.93
CA PRO A 828 -26.34 9.45 16.07
C PRO A 828 -25.44 8.19 16.16
N PHE A 829 -24.35 8.16 15.39
CA PHE A 829 -23.39 7.06 15.41
C PHE A 829 -22.41 7.06 16.60
N ALA A 830 -22.59 7.93 17.61
CA ALA A 830 -21.69 8.02 18.75
C ALA A 830 -21.88 6.91 19.80
N ILE A 831 -23.10 6.40 19.99
CA ILE A 831 -23.42 5.45 21.07
C ILE A 831 -24.34 4.32 20.58
N GLU A 832 -23.90 3.07 20.75
CA GLU A 832 -24.75 1.88 20.61
C GLU A 832 -25.69 1.75 21.82
N GLN A 833 -26.98 1.50 21.55
CA GLN A 833 -28.06 1.50 22.53
C GLN A 833 -28.41 0.08 23.01
N GLU A 834 -28.21 -0.94 22.17
CA GLU A 834 -28.53 -2.35 22.49
C GLU A 834 -27.30 -3.28 22.37
N PRO A 835 -26.15 -2.93 23.00
CA PRO A 835 -24.88 -3.60 22.73
C PRO A 835 -24.87 -5.10 23.04
N LEU A 836 -25.60 -5.55 24.07
CA LEU A 836 -25.72 -6.98 24.37
C LEU A 836 -26.47 -7.74 23.25
N GLN A 837 -27.44 -7.11 22.59
CA GLN A 837 -28.12 -7.73 21.44
C GLN A 837 -27.20 -7.75 20.22
N GLN A 838 -26.49 -6.65 19.95
CA GLN A 838 -25.44 -6.62 18.93
C GLN A 838 -24.40 -7.71 19.16
N ALA A 839 -23.90 -7.90 20.39
CA ALA A 839 -22.91 -8.93 20.70
C ALA A 839 -23.44 -10.36 20.60
N ARG A 840 -24.73 -10.59 20.86
CA ARG A 840 -25.40 -11.87 20.59
C ARG A 840 -25.55 -12.11 19.09
N ARG A 841 -25.94 -11.08 18.32
CA ARG A 841 -26.06 -11.16 16.86
C ARG A 841 -24.71 -11.38 16.16
N THR A 842 -23.66 -10.67 16.58
CA THR A 842 -22.27 -10.95 16.16
C THR A 842 -21.91 -12.41 16.43
N ALA A 843 -22.26 -12.96 17.58
CA ALA A 843 -21.99 -14.37 17.89
C ALA A 843 -22.79 -15.36 17.03
N GLU A 844 -24.06 -15.09 16.69
CA GLU A 844 -24.81 -15.89 15.70
C GLU A 844 -24.13 -15.89 14.33
N LEU A 845 -23.69 -14.73 13.87
CA LEU A 845 -23.00 -14.55 12.58
C LEU A 845 -21.62 -15.22 12.59
N CYS A 846 -20.95 -15.26 13.75
CA CYS A 846 -19.77 -16.09 14.02
C CYS A 846 -20.09 -17.58 14.30
N GLN A 847 -21.31 -18.05 14.02
CA GLN A 847 -21.76 -19.44 14.17
C GLN A 847 -21.65 -20.02 15.60
N VAL A 848 -21.68 -19.16 16.63
CA VAL A 848 -21.65 -19.59 18.04
C VAL A 848 -22.98 -20.25 18.42
N GLU A 849 -22.95 -21.55 18.69
CA GLU A 849 -24.13 -22.31 19.11
C GLU A 849 -24.87 -21.64 20.29
N ASN A 850 -26.19 -21.56 20.18
CA ASN A 850 -27.09 -21.04 21.22
C ASN A 850 -26.72 -19.61 21.70
N ALA A 851 -26.08 -18.78 20.87
CA ALA A 851 -25.62 -17.42 21.20
C ALA A 851 -26.61 -16.58 22.03
N GLN A 852 -27.91 -16.60 21.69
CA GLN A 852 -28.96 -15.88 22.42
C GLN A 852 -29.16 -16.38 23.86
N ASN A 853 -29.00 -17.69 24.09
CA ASN A 853 -29.22 -18.35 25.38
C ASN A 853 -27.93 -18.47 26.23
N LEU A 854 -26.77 -18.13 25.67
CA LEU A 854 -25.52 -18.13 26.44
C LEU A 854 -25.54 -17.05 27.54
N SER A 855 -25.10 -17.41 28.75
CA SER A 855 -24.69 -16.43 29.75
C SER A 855 -23.52 -15.60 29.22
N THR A 856 -23.45 -14.31 29.54
CA THR A 856 -22.43 -13.38 29.04
C THR A 856 -20.97 -13.85 29.25
N PRO A 857 -20.55 -14.53 30.35
CA PRO A 857 -19.20 -15.11 30.46
C PRO A 857 -18.96 -16.38 29.64
N LYS A 858 -19.99 -16.98 29.03
CA LYS A 858 -19.85 -18.03 28.01
C LYS A 858 -19.76 -17.40 26.62
N LEU A 859 -20.67 -16.47 26.29
CA LEU A 859 -20.66 -15.69 25.05
C LEU A 859 -19.29 -15.01 24.82
N ALA A 860 -18.79 -14.33 25.85
CA ALA A 860 -17.48 -13.68 25.87
C ALA A 860 -16.28 -14.64 25.80
N ARG A 861 -16.46 -15.94 26.06
CA ARG A 861 -15.39 -16.95 25.87
C ARG A 861 -15.45 -17.57 24.48
N ALA A 862 -16.66 -17.79 23.94
CA ALA A 862 -16.84 -18.20 22.56
C ALA A 862 -16.26 -17.14 21.60
N LEU A 863 -16.70 -15.88 21.71
CA LEU A 863 -16.20 -14.78 20.87
C LEU A 863 -14.68 -14.53 20.99
N ARG A 864 -14.05 -14.81 22.15
CA ARG A 864 -12.58 -14.75 22.28
C ARG A 864 -11.85 -15.85 21.50
N ALA A 865 -12.53 -16.94 21.15
CA ALA A 865 -11.98 -18.08 20.42
C ALA A 865 -12.36 -18.12 18.92
N VAL A 866 -13.30 -17.27 18.48
CA VAL A 866 -13.62 -17.08 17.06
C VAL A 866 -12.40 -16.48 16.34
N ASP A 867 -12.16 -16.86 15.09
CA ASP A 867 -11.15 -16.22 14.24
C ASP A 867 -11.43 -14.71 14.05
N VAL A 868 -10.37 -13.92 13.88
CA VAL A 868 -10.48 -12.46 13.78
C VAL A 868 -11.06 -12.01 12.44
N GLN A 869 -10.80 -12.70 11.32
CA GLN A 869 -11.41 -12.35 10.02
C GLN A 869 -12.90 -12.67 10.02
N THR A 870 -13.27 -13.82 10.60
CA THR A 870 -14.65 -14.25 10.86
C THR A 870 -15.40 -13.23 11.70
N LEU A 871 -14.78 -12.74 12.78
CA LEU A 871 -15.34 -11.70 13.66
C LEU A 871 -15.54 -10.35 12.94
N LEU A 872 -14.64 -9.97 12.03
CA LEU A 872 -14.77 -8.76 11.22
C LEU A 872 -15.84 -8.90 10.14
N ASN A 873 -15.88 -10.02 9.42
CA ASN A 873 -16.91 -10.33 8.42
C ASN A 873 -18.32 -10.48 9.05
N ALA A 874 -18.42 -10.93 10.30
CA ALA A 874 -19.67 -10.87 11.07
C ALA A 874 -20.19 -9.43 11.28
N GLY A 875 -19.36 -8.40 11.10
CA GLY A 875 -19.81 -7.01 11.02
C GLY A 875 -20.68 -6.73 9.79
N ASP A 876 -20.46 -7.41 8.67
CA ASP A 876 -21.26 -7.22 7.44
C ASP A 876 -22.71 -7.65 7.65
N GLY A 877 -22.93 -8.72 8.42
CA GLY A 877 -24.27 -9.21 8.80
C GLY A 877 -25.00 -8.38 9.88
N LEU A 878 -24.39 -7.29 10.35
CA LEU A 878 -25.03 -6.26 11.19
C LEU A 878 -25.60 -5.09 10.35
N LYS A 879 -25.25 -5.01 9.07
CA LYS A 879 -25.78 -4.00 8.15
C LYS A 879 -27.23 -4.30 7.79
N PHE A 880 -28.07 -3.26 7.70
CA PHE A 880 -29.44 -3.39 7.21
C PHE A 880 -29.49 -3.39 5.67
N TRP A 881 -28.50 -2.76 5.01
CA TRP A 881 -28.42 -2.67 3.57
C TRP A 881 -27.00 -2.32 3.09
N ASN A 882 -26.32 -3.27 2.43
CA ASN A 882 -25.07 -3.13 1.66
C ASN A 882 -23.98 -2.18 2.23
N VAL A 883 -24.11 -0.87 2.07
CA VAL A 883 -23.18 0.14 2.59
C VAL A 883 -23.44 0.52 4.06
N ASP A 884 -24.67 0.40 4.56
CA ASP A 884 -25.16 0.92 5.84
C ASP A 884 -25.76 -0.17 6.77
N HIS A 885 -25.58 -0.13 8.10
CA HIS A 885 -24.93 0.90 8.91
C HIS A 885 -23.43 1.04 8.60
N MET A 886 -23.02 2.28 8.35
CA MET A 886 -21.65 2.70 8.14
C MET A 886 -20.79 2.34 9.35
N SER A 887 -21.23 2.72 10.55
CA SER A 887 -20.57 2.43 11.81
C SER A 887 -21.32 1.32 12.55
N ASN A 888 -20.95 0.06 12.32
CA ASN A 888 -21.57 -1.10 12.97
C ASN A 888 -21.28 -1.12 14.49
N TYR A 889 -20.00 -1.16 14.88
CA TYR A 889 -19.59 -1.20 16.28
C TYR A 889 -19.24 0.22 16.76
N ARG A 890 -19.87 0.66 17.86
CA ARG A 890 -19.82 2.06 18.35
C ARG A 890 -19.48 2.08 19.86
N PRO A 891 -19.02 3.22 20.42
CA PRO A 891 -18.92 3.40 21.86
C PRO A 891 -20.22 3.06 22.61
N VAL A 892 -20.10 2.70 23.89
CA VAL A 892 -21.23 2.24 24.73
C VAL A 892 -21.26 2.97 26.07
N VAL A 893 -22.42 3.01 26.72
CA VAL A 893 -22.51 3.31 28.15
C VAL A 893 -22.23 2.04 28.94
N GLU A 894 -21.15 2.06 29.71
CA GLU A 894 -20.67 0.92 30.50
C GLU A 894 -21.33 0.85 31.88
N PRO A 895 -21.43 -0.36 32.47
CA PRO A 895 -21.73 -0.50 33.89
C PRO A 895 -20.73 0.24 34.78
N SER A 896 -21.25 1.01 35.73
CA SER A 896 -20.48 1.79 36.71
C SER A 896 -19.42 0.95 37.42
N SER A 897 -18.15 1.23 37.12
CA SER A 897 -16.97 0.55 37.68
C SER A 897 -15.75 1.48 37.68
N GLU A 898 -14.66 1.06 38.33
CA GLU A 898 -13.40 1.85 38.35
C GLU A 898 -12.71 1.94 36.98
N ASP A 899 -12.93 0.94 36.12
CA ASP A 899 -12.35 0.81 34.79
C ASP A 899 -13.26 1.33 33.66
N ALA A 900 -14.53 1.67 33.96
CA ALA A 900 -15.48 2.20 32.98
C ALA A 900 -15.01 3.57 32.43
N PHE A 901 -14.85 3.66 31.12
CA PHE A 901 -14.49 4.90 30.41
C PHE A 901 -15.67 5.88 30.39
N LEU A 902 -16.88 5.37 30.18
CA LEU A 902 -18.11 6.15 30.07
C LEU A 902 -19.25 5.40 30.78
N ALA A 903 -19.59 5.80 32.01
CA ALA A 903 -20.64 5.17 32.83
C ALA A 903 -21.97 5.95 32.87
N VAL A 904 -22.04 7.07 32.14
CA VAL A 904 -23.21 7.97 32.05
C VAL A 904 -23.33 8.38 30.57
N HIS A 905 -24.55 8.47 30.05
CA HIS A 905 -24.76 8.75 28.62
C HIS A 905 -24.28 10.17 28.24
N PRO A 906 -23.61 10.40 27.09
CA PRO A 906 -23.06 11.71 26.73
C PRO A 906 -24.08 12.84 26.73
N LYS A 907 -25.31 12.58 26.25
CA LYS A 907 -26.44 13.53 26.27
C LYS A 907 -26.76 14.04 27.68
N GLN A 908 -26.63 13.19 28.71
CA GLN A 908 -26.80 13.57 30.10
C GLN A 908 -25.62 14.40 30.60
N LEU A 909 -24.38 13.93 30.41
CA LEU A 909 -23.15 14.64 30.81
C LEU A 909 -23.07 16.05 30.20
N LEU A 910 -23.51 16.20 28.96
CA LEU A 910 -23.64 17.49 28.27
C LEU A 910 -24.73 18.37 28.90
N SER A 911 -25.94 17.83 29.13
CA SER A 911 -27.04 18.59 29.75
C SER A 911 -26.76 19.02 31.19
N GLU A 912 -25.99 18.22 31.95
CA GLU A 912 -25.60 18.45 33.35
C GLU A 912 -24.23 19.16 33.49
N GLY A 913 -23.56 19.46 32.37
CA GLY A 913 -22.21 20.05 32.32
C GLY A 913 -21.14 19.32 33.15
N SER A 914 -21.39 18.06 33.53
CA SER A 914 -20.70 17.38 34.64
C SER A 914 -19.42 16.67 34.20
N TYR A 915 -18.53 17.44 33.56
CA TYR A 915 -17.27 16.99 32.99
C TYR A 915 -16.18 18.07 33.07
N GLN A 916 -14.92 17.71 32.81
CA GLN A 916 -13.84 18.71 32.79
C GLN A 916 -13.83 19.47 31.46
N GLN A 917 -14.52 20.61 31.44
CA GLN A 917 -14.44 21.58 30.35
C GLN A 917 -12.98 22.09 30.17
N VAL A 918 -12.54 22.20 28.92
CA VAL A 918 -11.26 22.78 28.48
C VAL A 918 -11.49 23.67 27.26
N PRO A 919 -10.54 24.54 26.85
CA PRO A 919 -10.61 25.24 25.56
C PRO A 919 -10.89 24.27 24.41
N TRP A 920 -11.89 24.59 23.60
CA TRP A 920 -12.42 23.68 22.58
C TRP A 920 -12.51 24.37 21.22
N LEU A 921 -11.98 23.72 20.18
CA LEU A 921 -12.09 24.13 18.79
C LEU A 921 -12.92 23.08 18.03
N LEU A 922 -13.98 23.51 17.36
CA LEU A 922 -14.80 22.66 16.49
C LEU A 922 -14.58 23.00 15.02
N GLY A 923 -14.67 21.99 14.15
CA GLY A 923 -14.52 22.12 12.71
C GLY A 923 -15.57 21.35 11.91
N THR A 924 -15.92 21.86 10.73
CA THR A 924 -16.72 21.15 9.71
C THR A 924 -16.25 21.50 8.30
N VAL A 925 -16.68 20.69 7.33
CA VAL A 925 -16.63 20.99 5.89
C VAL A 925 -18.04 21.26 5.33
N PRO A 926 -18.17 21.89 4.13
CA PRO A 926 -19.45 22.09 3.47
C PRO A 926 -20.26 20.81 3.23
N GLN A 927 -19.67 19.74 2.68
CA GLN A 927 -20.40 18.54 2.23
C GLN A 927 -20.01 17.28 3.04
N GLU A 928 -20.14 17.35 4.36
CA GLU A 928 -19.95 16.20 5.28
C GLU A 928 -20.70 14.93 4.82
N GLY A 929 -21.89 15.10 4.23
CA GLY A 929 -22.75 14.01 3.78
C GLY A 929 -22.20 13.14 2.65
N ALA A 930 -21.21 13.65 1.90
CA ALA A 930 -20.58 12.94 0.79
C ALA A 930 -19.98 11.58 1.18
N VAL A 931 -19.58 11.41 2.45
CA VAL A 931 -19.06 10.14 3.01
C VAL A 931 -20.01 8.96 2.86
N ARG A 932 -21.33 9.20 2.75
CA ARG A 932 -22.33 8.19 2.34
C ARG A 932 -22.77 8.38 0.88
N VAL A 933 -23.11 9.62 0.51
CA VAL A 933 -23.83 9.90 -0.74
C VAL A 933 -23.01 9.60 -2.00
N VAL A 934 -21.69 9.81 -1.99
CA VAL A 934 -20.86 9.65 -3.20
C VAL A 934 -20.83 8.19 -3.68
N ASN A 935 -20.67 7.22 -2.78
CA ASN A 935 -20.69 5.80 -3.16
C ASN A 935 -22.08 5.40 -3.69
N ILE A 936 -23.15 5.77 -2.99
CA ILE A 936 -24.53 5.43 -3.37
C ILE A 936 -24.90 6.08 -4.72
N MET A 937 -24.52 7.34 -4.94
CA MET A 937 -24.89 8.09 -6.15
C MET A 937 -24.12 7.64 -7.39
N GLU A 938 -22.82 7.36 -7.29
CA GLU A 938 -21.99 7.01 -8.45
C GLU A 938 -21.99 5.50 -8.76
N ASN A 939 -22.30 4.64 -7.79
CA ASN A 939 -22.53 3.22 -8.04
C ASN A 939 -23.97 3.01 -8.53
N VAL A 940 -24.14 2.75 -9.82
CA VAL A 940 -25.46 2.60 -10.47
C VAL A 940 -26.32 1.53 -9.80
N THR A 941 -25.74 0.40 -9.37
CA THR A 941 -26.48 -0.69 -8.71
C THR A 941 -26.95 -0.27 -7.32
N LEU A 942 -26.09 0.40 -6.52
CA LEU A 942 -26.50 0.93 -5.22
C LEU A 942 -27.58 2.00 -5.37
N ARG A 943 -27.47 2.90 -6.35
CA ARG A 943 -28.48 3.93 -6.63
C ARG A 943 -29.83 3.32 -7.02
N GLN A 944 -29.82 2.26 -7.84
CA GLN A 944 -31.03 1.56 -8.27
C GLN A 944 -31.73 0.84 -7.10
N ASP A 945 -30.99 0.11 -6.26
CA ASP A 945 -31.56 -0.56 -5.07
C ASP A 945 -32.01 0.47 -4.02
N PHE A 946 -31.26 1.55 -3.84
CA PHE A 946 -31.68 2.67 -2.99
C PHE A 946 -33.00 3.29 -3.47
N ASN A 947 -33.13 3.58 -4.77
CA ASN A 947 -34.35 4.15 -5.34
C ASN A 947 -35.54 3.16 -5.31
N ALA A 948 -35.29 1.87 -5.46
CA ALA A 948 -36.33 0.83 -5.37
C ALA A 948 -36.91 0.68 -3.95
N ARG A 949 -36.15 1.07 -2.92
CA ARG A 949 -36.52 0.98 -1.49
C ARG A 949 -36.36 2.33 -0.78
N PHE A 950 -36.60 3.43 -1.50
CA PHE A 950 -36.22 4.80 -1.08
C PHE A 950 -36.69 5.16 0.33
N ASP A 951 -38.00 5.05 0.61
CA ASP A 951 -38.57 5.43 1.90
C ASP A 951 -38.10 4.53 3.06
N GLU A 952 -37.93 3.23 2.80
CA GLU A 952 -37.45 2.25 3.78
C GLU A 952 -36.00 2.54 4.18
N LEU A 953 -35.11 2.61 3.17
CA LEU A 953 -33.68 2.78 3.39
C LEU A 953 -33.35 4.19 3.91
N LEU A 954 -34.10 5.20 3.50
CA LEU A 954 -33.96 6.55 4.04
C LEU A 954 -34.41 6.63 5.51
N GLN A 955 -35.49 5.93 5.90
CA GLN A 955 -35.95 5.92 7.30
C GLN A 955 -34.90 5.29 8.23
N GLU A 956 -34.39 4.10 7.89
CA GLU A 956 -33.38 3.41 8.69
C GLU A 956 -32.08 4.21 8.78
N LEU A 957 -31.61 4.78 7.65
CA LEU A 957 -30.40 5.60 7.56
C LEU A 957 -30.41 6.84 8.48
N LEU A 958 -31.59 7.38 8.81
CA LEU A 958 -31.72 8.56 9.67
C LEU A 958 -31.54 8.26 11.16
N GLU A 959 -31.52 6.98 11.55
CA GLU A 959 -31.36 6.52 12.94
C GLU A 959 -32.30 7.28 13.90
N LEU A 960 -33.61 7.28 13.57
CA LEU A 960 -34.64 7.96 14.35
C LEU A 960 -34.89 7.27 15.72
N PRO A 961 -35.43 7.98 16.72
CA PRO A 961 -35.66 7.39 18.05
C PRO A 961 -36.65 6.22 17.99
N LYS A 962 -36.28 5.09 18.63
CA LYS A 962 -37.07 3.84 18.62
C LYS A 962 -38.42 3.96 19.34
N GLU A 963 -38.60 5.03 20.10
CA GLU A 963 -39.82 5.39 20.83
C GLU A 963 -40.88 6.09 19.95
N PHE A 964 -40.55 6.44 18.70
CA PHE A 964 -41.49 7.10 17.79
C PHE A 964 -42.63 6.14 17.38
N SER A 965 -43.87 6.63 17.45
CA SER A 965 -45.01 5.93 16.86
C SER A 965 -44.92 5.89 15.34
N ALA A 966 -45.63 4.95 14.70
CA ALA A 966 -45.73 4.90 13.24
C ALA A 966 -46.28 6.20 12.61
N GLU A 967 -47.12 6.94 13.34
CA GLU A 967 -47.62 8.27 12.96
C GLU A 967 -46.51 9.32 13.01
N GLN A 968 -45.69 9.33 14.06
CA GLN A 968 -44.52 10.22 14.19
C GLN A 968 -43.44 9.93 13.15
N LEU A 969 -43.20 8.65 12.83
CA LEU A 969 -42.29 8.24 11.76
C LEU A 969 -42.81 8.73 10.40
N ALA A 970 -44.06 8.45 10.06
CA ALA A 970 -44.66 8.90 8.80
C ALA A 970 -44.63 10.44 8.65
N GLN A 971 -45.00 11.18 9.69
CA GLN A 971 -44.94 12.65 9.71
C GLN A 971 -43.50 13.16 9.57
N THR A 972 -42.53 12.52 10.24
CA THR A 972 -41.11 12.86 10.15
C THR A 972 -40.59 12.65 8.73
N MET A 973 -40.85 11.48 8.14
CA MET A 973 -40.40 11.15 6.79
C MET A 973 -41.01 12.10 5.75
N GLN A 974 -42.30 12.43 5.86
CA GLN A 974 -42.94 13.44 5.01
C GLN A 974 -42.21 14.79 5.07
N LEU A 975 -41.94 15.32 6.27
CA LEU A 975 -41.25 16.61 6.45
C LEU A 975 -39.80 16.59 5.92
N VAL A 976 -39.10 15.47 6.07
CA VAL A 976 -37.71 15.30 5.58
C VAL A 976 -37.68 15.23 4.06
N ILE A 977 -38.58 14.46 3.44
CA ILE A 977 -38.66 14.30 1.98
C ILE A 977 -39.19 15.59 1.33
N GLU A 978 -40.09 16.33 1.96
CA GLU A 978 -40.48 17.67 1.53
C GLU A 978 -39.27 18.64 1.55
N LYS A 979 -38.58 18.76 2.69
CA LYS A 979 -37.49 19.73 2.89
C LYS A 979 -36.26 19.45 2.03
N TYR A 980 -35.82 18.20 1.94
CA TYR A 980 -34.54 17.84 1.30
C TYR A 980 -34.74 17.32 -0.13
N PHE A 981 -35.79 16.54 -0.39
CA PHE A 981 -36.04 15.91 -1.69
C PHE A 981 -37.13 16.60 -2.51
N ARG A 982 -37.82 17.63 -1.98
CA ARG A 982 -38.91 18.36 -2.65
C ARG A 982 -40.07 17.44 -3.08
N ASN A 983 -40.37 16.43 -2.27
CA ASN A 983 -41.37 15.37 -2.54
C ASN A 983 -41.02 14.44 -3.72
N ILE A 984 -39.75 14.33 -4.09
CA ILE A 984 -39.24 13.37 -5.09
C ILE A 984 -38.66 12.15 -4.38
N HIS A 985 -39.34 11.01 -4.47
CA HIS A 985 -38.91 9.74 -3.85
C HIS A 985 -37.86 9.02 -4.70
N GLU A 986 -36.78 9.72 -5.06
CA GLU A 986 -35.69 9.20 -5.89
C GLU A 986 -34.37 9.95 -5.60
N LEU A 987 -33.24 9.22 -5.52
CA LEU A 987 -31.90 9.78 -5.61
C LEU A 987 -31.45 9.86 -7.08
N ASN A 988 -31.31 11.09 -7.59
CA ASN A 988 -30.86 11.42 -8.93
C ASN A 988 -30.10 12.77 -8.91
N GLU A 989 -29.61 13.26 -10.06
CA GLU A 989 -28.84 14.52 -10.14
C GLU A 989 -29.63 15.78 -9.71
N GLN A 990 -30.97 15.72 -9.60
CA GLN A 990 -31.80 16.81 -9.06
C GLN A 990 -31.95 16.76 -7.52
N THR A 991 -31.75 15.59 -6.91
CA THR A 991 -31.94 15.36 -5.46
C THR A 991 -30.64 15.08 -4.71
N VAL A 992 -29.54 14.78 -5.40
CA VAL A 992 -28.22 14.49 -4.80
C VAL A 992 -27.75 15.58 -3.82
N GLN A 993 -27.91 16.87 -4.14
CA GLN A 993 -27.56 17.95 -3.19
C GLN A 993 -28.50 17.97 -1.97
N GLY A 994 -29.77 17.61 -2.14
CA GLY A 994 -30.70 17.43 -1.04
C GLY A 994 -30.27 16.29 -0.10
N PHE A 995 -29.76 15.19 -0.66
CA PHE A 995 -29.25 14.06 0.12
C PHE A 995 -27.90 14.38 0.80
N LEU A 996 -26.98 15.07 0.11
CA LEU A 996 -25.75 15.61 0.71
C LEU A 996 -26.07 16.53 1.89
N ASP A 997 -27.06 17.42 1.72
CA ASP A 997 -27.53 18.33 2.75
C ASP A 997 -28.15 17.58 3.93
N LEU A 998 -28.97 16.57 3.66
CA LEU A 998 -29.61 15.74 4.67
C LEU A 998 -28.59 15.05 5.58
N ILE A 999 -27.64 14.29 5.00
CA ILE A 999 -26.62 13.59 5.78
C ILE A 999 -25.71 14.58 6.51
N SER A 1000 -25.36 15.71 5.87
CA SER A 1000 -24.55 16.77 6.50
C SER A 1000 -25.25 17.38 7.72
N ASP A 1001 -26.54 17.68 7.59
CA ASP A 1001 -27.31 18.36 8.61
C ASP A 1001 -27.63 17.43 9.78
N ARG A 1002 -28.14 16.21 9.51
CA ARG A 1002 -28.52 15.21 10.51
C ARG A 1002 -27.32 14.53 11.18
N GLY A 1003 -26.27 14.22 10.42
CA GLY A 1003 -25.12 13.46 10.90
C GLY A 1003 -24.08 14.28 11.65
N PHE A 1004 -23.94 15.57 11.32
CA PHE A 1004 -22.79 16.38 11.74
C PHE A 1004 -23.15 17.78 12.24
N LYS A 1005 -23.91 18.57 11.45
CA LYS A 1005 -24.12 20.00 11.74
C LYS A 1005 -25.14 20.25 12.86
N GLN A 1006 -26.24 19.51 12.94
CA GLN A 1006 -27.18 19.60 14.08
C GLN A 1006 -26.54 19.09 15.39
N PRO A 1007 -25.84 17.95 15.43
CA PRO A 1007 -25.15 17.51 16.64
C PRO A 1007 -24.12 18.54 17.15
N LEU A 1008 -23.34 19.14 16.24
CA LEU A 1008 -22.40 20.22 16.57
C LEU A 1008 -23.12 21.46 17.15
N TYR A 1009 -24.21 21.90 16.51
CA TYR A 1009 -25.00 23.04 16.98
C TYR A 1009 -25.54 22.82 18.40
N ASN A 1010 -26.12 21.65 18.67
CA ASN A 1010 -26.66 21.31 19.99
C ASN A 1010 -25.56 21.15 21.06
N ALA A 1011 -24.40 20.61 20.69
CA ALA A 1011 -23.27 20.49 21.61
C ALA A 1011 -22.70 21.85 22.04
N ILE A 1012 -22.68 22.84 21.12
CA ILE A 1012 -22.26 24.21 21.43
C ILE A 1012 -23.25 24.88 22.39
N TRP A 1013 -24.56 24.80 22.13
CA TRP A 1013 -25.59 25.31 23.05
C TRP A 1013 -25.52 24.67 24.44
N GLN A 1014 -25.30 23.35 24.52
CA GLN A 1014 -25.15 22.62 25.78
C GLN A 1014 -23.88 23.06 26.54
N HIS A 1015 -22.75 23.26 25.85
CA HIS A 1015 -21.50 23.71 26.47
C HIS A 1015 -21.56 25.16 27.01
N LEU A 1016 -22.33 26.04 26.38
CA LEU A 1016 -22.44 27.46 26.76
C LEU A 1016 -23.53 27.74 27.80
N SER A 1017 -24.28 26.72 28.21
CA SER A 1017 -25.46 26.84 29.07
C SER A 1017 -25.14 27.44 30.45
N PRO A 1018 -25.84 28.50 30.91
CA PRO A 1018 -25.60 29.15 32.20
C PRO A 1018 -25.75 28.25 33.42
N ALA A 1019 -26.54 27.18 33.31
CA ALA A 1019 -26.70 26.18 34.36
C ALA A 1019 -25.34 25.58 34.78
N HIS A 1020 -24.38 25.50 33.84
CA HIS A 1020 -23.06 24.91 34.03
C HIS A 1020 -21.97 25.81 33.41
N ALA A 1021 -22.18 27.14 33.52
CA ALA A 1021 -21.53 28.20 32.75
C ALA A 1021 -20.02 28.00 32.50
N SER A 1022 -19.67 27.51 31.32
CA SER A 1022 -18.28 27.28 30.92
C SER A 1022 -17.49 28.59 30.89
N GLN A 1023 -16.45 28.69 31.72
CA GLN A 1023 -15.50 29.81 31.64
C GLN A 1023 -14.44 29.61 30.55
N GLN A 1024 -14.35 28.41 29.98
CA GLN A 1024 -13.41 28.09 28.91
C GLN A 1024 -13.84 28.73 27.58
N PRO A 1025 -12.91 29.07 26.69
CA PRO A 1025 -13.25 29.61 25.39
C PRO A 1025 -13.58 28.49 24.39
N LEU A 1026 -14.68 28.67 23.66
CA LEU A 1026 -15.09 27.85 22.53
C LEU A 1026 -14.81 28.61 21.23
N TYR A 1027 -14.21 27.93 20.26
CA TYR A 1027 -13.87 28.45 18.94
C TYR A 1027 -14.39 27.52 17.84
N LEU A 1028 -14.60 28.07 16.65
CA LEU A 1028 -15.16 27.38 15.49
C LEU A 1028 -14.29 27.64 14.24
N TYR A 1029 -14.23 26.68 13.32
CA TYR A 1029 -13.79 26.89 11.94
C TYR A 1029 -14.66 26.13 10.94
N SER A 1030 -14.65 26.57 9.68
CA SER A 1030 -15.13 25.79 8.53
C SER A 1030 -14.03 25.71 7.49
N PHE A 1031 -13.79 24.52 6.93
CA PHE A 1031 -12.85 24.34 5.83
C PHE A 1031 -13.62 24.20 4.52
N ASN A 1032 -13.63 25.27 3.73
CA ASN A 1032 -14.38 25.40 2.48
C ASN A 1032 -13.47 25.41 1.23
N TYR A 1033 -12.15 25.44 1.40
CA TYR A 1033 -11.20 25.59 0.30
C TYR A 1033 -11.18 24.36 -0.62
N GLN A 1034 -11.72 24.54 -1.82
CA GLN A 1034 -11.75 23.57 -2.90
C GLN A 1034 -10.42 23.60 -3.67
N GLY A 1035 -9.49 22.78 -3.22
CA GLY A 1035 -8.23 22.50 -3.93
C GLY A 1035 -8.33 21.29 -4.88
N PRO A 1036 -7.22 20.90 -5.53
CA PRO A 1036 -7.21 19.94 -6.64
C PRO A 1036 -7.39 18.46 -6.23
N LEU A 1037 -7.37 18.15 -4.93
CA LEU A 1037 -7.44 16.79 -4.38
C LEU A 1037 -8.58 16.71 -3.35
N SER A 1038 -9.30 15.59 -3.33
CA SER A 1038 -10.47 15.40 -2.46
C SER A 1038 -10.70 13.91 -2.15
N TYR A 1039 -11.18 13.61 -0.93
CA TYR A 1039 -11.63 12.30 -0.49
C TYR A 1039 -12.88 11.79 -1.23
N ALA A 1040 -13.57 12.63 -2.01
CA ALA A 1040 -14.67 12.19 -2.89
C ALA A 1040 -14.21 11.05 -3.82
N SER A 1041 -12.98 11.15 -4.35
CA SER A 1041 -12.34 10.13 -5.19
C SER A 1041 -11.81 8.89 -4.43
N VAL A 1042 -11.95 8.86 -3.10
CA VAL A 1042 -11.59 7.71 -2.24
C VAL A 1042 -12.84 6.92 -1.82
N PHE A 1043 -14.00 7.58 -1.73
CA PHE A 1043 -15.28 6.97 -1.35
C PHE A 1043 -15.97 6.19 -2.48
N THR A 1044 -15.47 6.26 -3.73
CA THR A 1044 -16.04 5.56 -4.89
C THR A 1044 -14.96 5.17 -5.89
N SER A 1045 -15.24 4.17 -6.74
CA SER A 1045 -14.39 3.81 -7.88
C SER A 1045 -14.61 4.69 -9.11
N ALA A 1046 -15.59 5.60 -9.08
CA ALA A 1046 -15.89 6.52 -10.18
C ALA A 1046 -14.99 7.76 -10.13
N ASN A 1047 -14.55 8.25 -11.31
CA ASN A 1047 -13.82 9.51 -11.38
C ASN A 1047 -14.78 10.70 -11.21
N VAL A 1048 -14.88 11.20 -9.97
CA VAL A 1048 -15.76 12.32 -9.60
C VAL A 1048 -15.09 13.69 -9.68
N GLY A 1049 -13.75 13.75 -9.75
CA GLY A 1049 -12.99 15.00 -9.72
C GLY A 1049 -13.42 15.91 -8.56
N GLN A 1050 -13.90 17.12 -8.89
CA GLN A 1050 -14.45 18.09 -7.92
C GLN A 1050 -16.00 18.17 -7.92
N LYS A 1051 -16.73 17.19 -8.48
CA LYS A 1051 -18.22 17.20 -8.61
C LYS A 1051 -18.93 17.52 -7.28
N TYR A 1052 -18.35 17.11 -6.17
CA TYR A 1052 -18.93 17.20 -4.83
C TYR A 1052 -18.41 18.39 -3.99
N GLY A 1053 -17.59 19.29 -4.55
CA GLY A 1053 -16.98 20.39 -3.79
C GLY A 1053 -16.06 19.87 -2.67
N VAL A 1054 -16.08 20.52 -1.51
CA VAL A 1054 -15.29 20.11 -0.33
C VAL A 1054 -16.07 19.16 0.57
N VAL A 1055 -15.58 17.93 0.69
CA VAL A 1055 -16.26 16.80 1.33
C VAL A 1055 -15.62 16.38 2.65
N HIS A 1056 -16.30 15.47 3.36
CA HIS A 1056 -15.79 14.85 4.58
C HIS A 1056 -14.34 14.37 4.42
N CYS A 1057 -13.50 14.66 5.41
CA CYS A 1057 -12.05 14.40 5.44
C CYS A 1057 -11.15 15.32 4.58
N ASP A 1058 -11.66 16.21 3.73
CA ASP A 1058 -10.80 17.04 2.86
C ASP A 1058 -9.83 17.96 3.64
N ASP A 1059 -10.20 18.39 4.85
CA ASP A 1059 -9.31 19.17 5.72
C ASP A 1059 -8.11 18.36 6.26
N LEU A 1060 -8.17 17.02 6.25
CA LEU A 1060 -7.02 16.16 6.55
C LEU A 1060 -5.93 16.24 5.48
N ILE A 1061 -6.28 16.50 4.21
CA ILE A 1061 -5.31 16.60 3.10
C ILE A 1061 -4.35 17.79 3.35
N TYR A 1062 -4.80 18.81 4.07
CA TYR A 1062 -4.02 20.01 4.39
C TYR A 1062 -3.40 19.98 5.80
N LEU A 1063 -3.67 18.93 6.59
CA LEU A 1063 -3.08 18.69 7.92
C LEU A 1063 -2.05 17.55 7.90
N PHE A 1064 -2.26 16.52 7.08
CA PHE A 1064 -1.40 15.33 7.00
C PHE A 1064 -1.02 15.01 5.55
N ARG A 1065 0.27 14.75 5.36
CA ARG A 1065 0.79 14.25 4.09
C ARG A 1065 0.37 12.78 3.92
N SER A 1066 -0.30 12.45 2.81
CA SER A 1066 -1.03 11.17 2.67
C SER A 1066 -0.67 10.42 1.38
N PRO A 1067 0.62 10.05 1.17
CA PRO A 1067 1.13 9.55 -0.10
C PRO A 1067 0.55 8.22 -0.60
N MET A 1068 -0.18 7.48 0.23
CA MET A 1068 -0.96 6.30 -0.23
C MET A 1068 -2.29 6.66 -0.90
N LEU A 1069 -2.78 7.90 -0.77
CA LEU A 1069 -4.05 8.36 -1.34
C LEU A 1069 -3.86 9.53 -2.31
N PHE A 1070 -2.89 10.41 -2.05
CA PHE A 1070 -2.78 11.72 -2.68
C PHE A 1070 -1.32 12.08 -3.00
N PRO A 1071 -1.03 12.68 -4.18
CA PRO A 1071 0.29 13.23 -4.50
C PRO A 1071 0.62 14.46 -3.65
N ASP A 1072 1.91 14.80 -3.55
CA ASP A 1072 2.37 16.02 -2.90
C ASP A 1072 1.96 17.29 -3.66
N PHE A 1073 1.45 18.30 -2.94
CA PHE A 1073 1.31 19.66 -3.47
C PHE A 1073 2.67 20.29 -3.80
N GLU A 1074 2.76 21.13 -4.84
CA GLU A 1074 3.99 21.88 -5.12
C GLU A 1074 4.31 22.87 -3.99
N ARG A 1075 5.57 22.91 -3.53
CA ARG A 1075 6.00 23.65 -2.32
C ARG A 1075 5.69 25.15 -2.30
N ASN A 1076 5.43 25.77 -3.45
CA ASN A 1076 5.14 27.20 -3.59
C ASN A 1076 3.69 27.47 -4.04
N SER A 1077 2.84 26.44 -4.10
CA SER A 1077 1.46 26.56 -4.56
C SER A 1077 0.54 27.22 -3.52
N THR A 1078 -0.71 27.47 -3.90
CA THR A 1078 -1.73 27.96 -2.97
C THR A 1078 -2.08 26.89 -1.93
N GLU A 1079 -2.14 25.63 -2.32
CA GLU A 1079 -2.38 24.49 -1.44
C GLU A 1079 -1.28 24.40 -0.36
N ALA A 1080 -0.01 24.60 -0.72
CA ALA A 1080 1.10 24.67 0.25
C ALA A 1080 0.94 25.84 1.25
N ARG A 1081 0.34 26.96 0.84
CA ARG A 1081 0.01 28.09 1.72
C ARG A 1081 -1.25 27.82 2.56
N VAL A 1082 -2.20 27.03 2.07
CA VAL A 1082 -3.36 26.54 2.84
C VAL A 1082 -2.89 25.57 3.93
N VAL A 1083 -1.95 24.66 3.61
CA VAL A 1083 -1.25 23.81 4.59
C VAL A 1083 -0.58 24.66 5.68
N GLU A 1084 0.24 25.65 5.31
CA GLU A 1084 0.89 26.54 6.28
C GLU A 1084 -0.14 27.26 7.18
N SER A 1085 -1.24 27.72 6.59
CA SER A 1085 -2.30 28.44 7.30
C SER A 1085 -3.06 27.54 8.27
N LEU A 1086 -3.55 26.38 7.82
CA LEU A 1086 -4.39 25.46 8.60
C LEU A 1086 -3.58 24.74 9.68
N VAL A 1087 -2.39 24.22 9.36
CA VAL A 1087 -1.50 23.64 10.37
C VAL A 1087 -1.04 24.73 11.35
N GLY A 1088 -0.71 25.93 10.87
CA GLY A 1088 -0.38 27.08 11.72
C GLY A 1088 -1.53 27.48 12.66
N TYR A 1089 -2.79 27.34 12.23
CA TYR A 1089 -3.99 27.58 13.02
C TYR A 1089 -4.13 26.56 14.17
N PHE A 1090 -3.97 25.27 13.86
CA PHE A 1090 -4.00 24.16 14.81
C PHE A 1090 -2.84 24.23 15.82
N VAL A 1091 -1.62 24.50 15.34
CA VAL A 1091 -0.42 24.69 16.16
C VAL A 1091 -0.55 25.91 17.07
N HIS A 1092 -1.14 27.01 16.60
CA HIS A 1092 -1.40 28.18 17.44
C HIS A 1092 -2.42 27.87 18.55
N PHE A 1093 -3.48 27.11 18.24
CA PHE A 1093 -4.42 26.63 19.25
C PHE A 1093 -3.72 25.75 20.31
N ALA A 1094 -2.87 24.81 19.89
CA ALA A 1094 -2.07 23.97 20.79
C ALA A 1094 -1.13 24.79 21.70
N LYS A 1095 -0.50 25.84 21.17
CA LYS A 1095 0.40 26.74 21.91
C LYS A 1095 -0.33 27.58 22.97
N PHE A 1096 -1.53 28.08 22.68
CA PHE A 1096 -2.13 29.20 23.40
C PHE A 1096 -3.58 29.01 23.89
N GLY A 1097 -4.26 27.91 23.53
CA GLY A 1097 -5.67 27.68 23.84
C GLY A 1097 -6.64 28.59 23.06
N LYS A 1098 -6.14 29.31 22.05
CA LYS A 1098 -6.92 30.11 21.10
C LYS A 1098 -6.34 29.99 19.68
N PRO A 1099 -7.16 29.96 18.63
CA PRO A 1099 -6.67 29.88 17.26
C PRO A 1099 -5.83 31.10 16.85
N ARG A 1100 -5.14 30.99 15.71
CA ARG A 1100 -4.50 32.14 15.07
C ARG A 1100 -5.59 33.18 14.71
N ASN A 1101 -5.25 34.46 14.81
CA ASN A 1101 -6.16 35.59 14.59
C ASN A 1101 -7.41 35.65 15.50
N ALA A 1102 -7.49 34.91 16.61
CA ALA A 1102 -8.70 34.83 17.45
C ALA A 1102 -9.28 36.17 17.98
N GLU A 1103 -8.51 37.25 17.92
CA GLU A 1103 -8.95 38.63 18.17
C GLU A 1103 -9.90 39.23 17.10
N THR A 1104 -10.07 38.57 15.95
CA THR A 1104 -11.10 38.91 14.95
C THR A 1104 -12.49 38.37 15.32
N LEU A 1105 -12.56 37.41 16.24
CA LEU A 1105 -13.77 36.72 16.65
C LEU A 1105 -14.36 37.35 17.92
N MET A 1106 -15.66 37.64 17.94
CA MET A 1106 -16.35 37.89 19.21
C MET A 1106 -16.41 36.59 20.03
N ARG A 1107 -16.25 36.71 21.35
CA ARG A 1107 -16.29 35.55 22.25
C ARG A 1107 -17.64 34.84 22.12
N CYS A 1108 -17.60 33.56 21.77
CA CYS A 1108 -18.79 32.72 21.74
C CYS A 1108 -19.43 32.60 23.15
N THR A 1109 -20.72 32.95 23.25
CA THR A 1109 -21.55 32.92 24.48
C THR A 1109 -22.99 32.58 24.11
N GLU A 1110 -23.81 32.13 25.07
CA GLU A 1110 -25.25 31.89 24.87
C GLU A 1110 -25.93 33.15 24.30
N SER A 1111 -25.66 34.33 24.86
CA SER A 1111 -26.20 35.61 24.39
C SER A 1111 -25.82 35.99 22.95
N ILE A 1112 -24.65 35.57 22.45
CA ILE A 1112 -24.26 35.77 21.05
C ILE A 1112 -25.09 34.84 20.13
N LEU A 1113 -25.36 33.61 20.56
CA LEU A 1113 -26.24 32.69 19.82
C LEU A 1113 -27.70 33.15 19.84
N GLU A 1114 -28.22 33.60 21.00
CA GLU A 1114 -29.57 34.18 21.12
C GLU A 1114 -29.76 35.39 20.20
N SER A 1115 -28.75 36.26 20.08
CA SER A 1115 -28.76 37.42 19.17
C SER A 1115 -28.71 37.06 17.67
N ARG A 1116 -28.45 35.79 17.34
CA ARG A 1116 -28.21 35.27 15.99
C ARG A 1116 -29.12 34.07 15.70
N PRO A 1117 -30.45 34.25 15.65
CA PRO A 1117 -31.39 33.14 15.46
C PRO A 1117 -31.05 32.31 14.22
N GLU A 1118 -30.62 32.94 13.13
CA GLU A 1118 -30.31 32.26 11.87
C GLU A 1118 -28.81 31.96 11.68
N GLY A 1119 -27.97 32.18 12.70
CA GLY A 1119 -26.52 32.03 12.63
C GLY A 1119 -25.91 31.10 13.68
N ILE A 1120 -24.62 31.33 13.93
CA ILE A 1120 -23.84 30.71 15.02
C ILE A 1120 -22.80 31.73 15.53
N CYS A 1121 -21.89 31.33 16.42
CA CYS A 1121 -20.75 32.15 16.82
C CYS A 1121 -19.82 32.49 15.65
N ASP A 1122 -18.95 33.49 15.83
CA ASP A 1122 -17.93 33.84 14.84
C ASP A 1122 -16.99 32.65 14.62
N HIS A 1123 -16.77 32.31 13.36
CA HIS A 1123 -15.93 31.19 12.96
C HIS A 1123 -15.01 31.58 11.79
N HIS A 1124 -13.79 31.04 11.80
CA HIS A 1124 -12.86 31.24 10.70
C HIS A 1124 -13.21 30.30 9.54
N VAL A 1125 -13.30 30.85 8.34
CA VAL A 1125 -13.64 30.10 7.12
C VAL A 1125 -12.46 30.17 6.17
N PHE A 1126 -11.82 29.02 5.95
CA PHE A 1126 -10.76 28.84 4.95
C PHE A 1126 -11.44 28.62 3.60
N ASP A 1127 -11.36 29.57 2.68
CA ASP A 1127 -12.15 29.56 1.45
C ASP A 1127 -11.29 29.94 0.22
N ASN A 1128 -11.77 29.67 -0.99
CA ASN A 1128 -11.14 30.17 -2.22
C ASN A 1128 -11.39 31.69 -2.34
N ALA A 1129 -10.40 32.44 -2.84
CA ALA A 1129 -10.54 33.89 -2.92
C ALA A 1129 -11.59 34.29 -3.99
N PRO A 1130 -12.60 35.13 -3.68
CA PRO A 1130 -13.76 35.37 -4.55
C PRO A 1130 -13.47 35.87 -5.98
N ASN A 1131 -12.31 36.48 -6.21
CA ASN A 1131 -11.90 37.03 -7.51
C ASN A 1131 -10.80 36.20 -8.20
N ASP A 1132 -10.25 35.18 -7.52
CA ASP A 1132 -9.24 34.27 -8.07
C ASP A 1132 -9.31 32.93 -7.32
N PRO A 1133 -9.99 31.91 -7.85
CA PRO A 1133 -10.13 30.62 -7.17
C PRO A 1133 -8.80 29.87 -7.02
N LYS A 1134 -7.72 30.30 -7.69
CA LYS A 1134 -6.36 29.80 -7.46
C LYS A 1134 -5.68 30.43 -6.24
N GLN A 1135 -6.33 31.35 -5.52
CA GLN A 1135 -5.90 31.86 -4.23
C GLN A 1135 -6.88 31.45 -3.13
N PHE A 1136 -6.46 31.63 -1.87
CA PHE A 1136 -7.28 31.34 -0.71
C PHE A 1136 -7.26 32.53 0.26
N GLU A 1137 -8.30 32.62 1.08
CA GLU A 1137 -8.41 33.59 2.17
C GLU A 1137 -8.98 32.94 3.44
N VAL A 1138 -8.88 33.64 4.57
CA VAL A 1138 -9.45 33.19 5.85
C VAL A 1138 -10.38 34.28 6.38
N ASN A 1139 -11.67 34.08 6.15
CA ASN A 1139 -12.72 35.03 6.52
C ASN A 1139 -13.24 34.75 7.94
N VAL A 1140 -13.95 35.72 8.53
CA VAL A 1140 -14.78 35.50 9.72
C VAL A 1140 -16.23 35.58 9.32
N LEU A 1141 -16.95 34.47 9.45
CA LEU A 1141 -18.39 34.40 9.15
C LEU A 1141 -19.21 34.05 10.40
N GLN A 1142 -20.53 34.25 10.29
CA GLN A 1142 -21.53 33.97 11.33
C GLN A 1142 -22.73 33.16 10.83
N ASN A 1143 -22.78 32.83 9.53
CA ASN A 1143 -23.86 32.05 8.92
C ASN A 1143 -23.67 30.55 9.23
N PHE A 1144 -24.78 29.85 9.43
CA PHE A 1144 -24.80 28.41 9.69
C PHE A 1144 -26.13 27.82 9.23
N ARG A 1145 -26.22 26.50 9.07
CA ARG A 1145 -27.50 25.80 8.81
C ARG A 1145 -28.35 25.64 10.08
N SER A 1146 -28.47 26.73 10.83
CA SER A 1146 -29.27 26.87 12.05
C SER A 1146 -30.73 26.49 11.83
N THR A 1147 -31.32 26.86 10.69
CA THR A 1147 -32.70 26.48 10.30
C THR A 1147 -32.88 24.98 10.15
N SER A 1148 -31.90 24.27 9.55
CA SER A 1148 -31.91 22.81 9.52
C SER A 1148 -31.68 22.20 10.91
N ALA A 1149 -30.80 22.76 11.73
CA ALA A 1149 -30.59 22.28 13.10
C ALA A 1149 -31.86 22.42 13.95
N LYS A 1150 -32.57 23.56 13.87
CA LYS A 1150 -33.90 23.76 14.49
C LYS A 1150 -34.92 22.74 14.00
N PHE A 1151 -35.05 22.57 12.68
CA PHE A 1151 -35.95 21.58 12.07
C PHE A 1151 -35.71 20.16 12.61
N TRP A 1152 -34.45 19.76 12.75
CA TRP A 1152 -34.09 18.48 13.35
C TRP A 1152 -34.36 18.41 14.85
N ASN A 1153 -34.18 19.49 15.60
CA ASN A 1153 -34.52 19.56 17.03
C ASN A 1153 -36.03 19.44 17.26
N ASP A 1154 -36.84 20.13 16.45
CA ASP A 1154 -38.31 20.08 16.45
C ASP A 1154 -38.80 18.65 16.17
N ILE A 1155 -38.30 18.02 15.11
CA ILE A 1155 -38.65 16.65 14.73
C ILE A 1155 -38.26 15.64 15.80
N LEU A 1156 -37.02 15.71 16.31
CA LEU A 1156 -36.49 14.74 17.27
C LEU A 1156 -37.00 14.95 18.71
N GLY A 1157 -37.84 15.96 18.95
CA GLY A 1157 -38.33 16.30 20.29
C GLY A 1157 -37.21 16.72 21.26
N GLU A 1158 -36.07 17.19 20.75
CA GLU A 1158 -34.98 17.65 21.59
C GLU A 1158 -35.37 18.96 22.29
N SER A 1159 -34.85 19.19 23.51
CA SER A 1159 -35.40 20.19 24.43
C SER A 1159 -35.42 21.61 23.82
N LYS A 1160 -36.61 22.20 23.71
CA LYS A 1160 -36.83 23.59 23.27
C LYS A 1160 -36.25 24.61 24.25
N ARG A 1161 -34.94 24.80 24.15
CA ARG A 1161 -34.34 26.13 24.00
C ARG A 1161 -34.18 26.30 22.48
N TYR A 1162 -35.16 26.83 21.74
CA TYR A 1162 -36.31 27.67 22.12
C TYR A 1162 -37.57 27.24 21.35
#